data_AF-G3S4E7-F1
#
_entry.id   AF-G3S4E7-F1
#
_cell.length_a   1.000
_cell.length_b   1.000
_cell.length_c   1.000
_cell.angle_alpha   90.00
_cell.angle_beta   90.00
_cell.angle_gamma   90.00
#
_symmetry.space_group_name_H-M   'P 1'
#
loop_
_entity.id
_entity.type
_entity.pdbx_description
1 polymer ?
#
loop_
_entity_poly.entity_id
_entity_poly.type
_entity_poly.pdbx_seq_one_letter_code
_entity_poly.pdbx_strand_id
1 'polypeptide(L)'
;MIDWVSWPLGKNIDKWIIALLKGLAAVKKFSILIEVSLTKIEKVFSKLLYPIVRGAALSVLKYMLLTFQHSHEAFHLLLPHIPRMVASLVKEDSNSGTSCLEQLAELVHCMVFRFPGFPDLYEPVMEAIKDLHVPNEDRIKQLLGQDAWTSQKSELAGFYPRLMAKSDTGKIGLINLGNTCYVNSILQALFMASDFRHCVLRLTENNSQPLMTKLQWLFGFLEHSQRPAISPENFLSASWTPWFSPGTQQDCSEYLKYLLDRLHEEEKTGTRICQKLKQSSSPSPPEEPPAPSSTSVEKMFGGTIVTRICCLCCLNVSSREEAFTDLSLAFPPPERCRRRRLGSVMRPTEDIPARELPPPTSAQGPGRVGPRRQRKHCITEDTPPTSLYIEGLDSKEAGGQSSQEERVEREEEGKEERTEKEEVGEEEESTRGEEEREKEEEVEEEEEKVEKETEKEAEQEKEEDSLGAGTHPDAAIPSGEQTCGSEGSRSVLDLVNYFLSPEKLTAENRYYCESCASLQDAEKVVELSQGPRYLILTLLRFSFDLRTMRRRKILDDVSIPLLLRLPLAGGRGQAYDLCSVVVHSGVSSESGHYYCYAREGAARPAPSLGTADRPEPENQWYLFNDTRVSFSSFESVSNVTSFFPKDTAYVLFYRQRPREGPEAESGSSRVRTEPTLHKDLMEAISKDNILYLQEQEKEARSRAAYISALPTSPHWGRGFDEDKDEDEGSPGGCNPAGGNGGDFHRLVF
;
A
#
# COMPACT_ATOMS: atom_id res chain seq x y z
N MET A 1 -0.94 -33.52 -12.99
CA MET A 1 0.42 -34.04 -12.73
C MET A 1 0.58 -34.51 -11.29
N ILE A 2 0.19 -33.74 -10.27
CA ILE A 2 0.24 -34.21 -8.87
C ILE A 2 -0.57 -35.48 -8.64
N ASP A 3 -1.70 -35.66 -9.35
CA ASP A 3 -2.47 -36.91 -9.27
C ASP A 3 -1.67 -38.13 -9.78
N TRP A 4 -0.65 -37.91 -10.62
CA TRP A 4 0.24 -38.96 -11.13
C TRP A 4 1.21 -39.50 -10.07
N VAL A 5 1.40 -38.81 -8.93
CA VAL A 5 2.12 -39.36 -7.75
C VAL A 5 1.46 -40.64 -7.27
N SER A 6 0.19 -40.84 -7.59
CA SER A 6 -0.56 -42.05 -7.24
C SER A 6 -0.30 -43.24 -8.17
N TRP A 7 0.52 -43.11 -9.22
CA TRP A 7 0.75 -44.17 -10.21
C TRP A 7 1.91 -45.09 -9.82
N PRO A 8 1.65 -46.37 -9.50
CA PRO A 8 2.66 -47.29 -8.95
C PRO A 8 3.77 -47.70 -9.95
N LEU A 9 3.55 -47.52 -11.25
CA LEU A 9 4.51 -47.87 -12.31
C LEU A 9 5.31 -46.66 -12.84
N GLY A 10 4.99 -45.45 -12.37
CA GLY A 10 5.58 -44.22 -12.84
C GLY A 10 6.90 -43.90 -12.14
N LYS A 11 8.03 -44.24 -12.76
CA LYS A 11 9.35 -43.88 -12.24
C LYS A 11 9.64 -42.39 -12.46
N ASN A 12 10.27 -41.74 -11.48
CA ASN A 12 10.70 -40.33 -11.51
C ASN A 12 9.57 -39.28 -11.57
N ILE A 13 8.31 -39.63 -11.33
CA ILE A 13 7.19 -38.67 -11.37
C ILE A 13 7.38 -37.55 -10.34
N ASP A 14 7.89 -37.89 -9.16
CA ASP A 14 8.34 -36.97 -8.11
C ASP A 14 9.32 -35.92 -8.66
N LYS A 15 10.32 -36.35 -9.43
CA LYS A 15 11.31 -35.45 -10.03
C LYS A 15 10.70 -34.51 -11.07
N TRP A 16 9.76 -34.99 -11.88
CA TRP A 16 9.04 -34.15 -12.86
C TRP A 16 8.14 -33.12 -12.17
N ILE A 17 7.44 -33.52 -11.11
CA ILE A 17 6.59 -32.61 -10.33
C ILE A 17 7.44 -31.57 -9.62
N ILE A 18 8.52 -31.98 -8.96
CA ILE A 18 9.45 -31.06 -8.31
C ILE A 18 10.09 -30.14 -9.35
N ALA A 19 10.46 -30.63 -10.54
CA ALA A 19 10.98 -29.79 -11.63
C ALA A 19 9.93 -28.80 -12.15
N LEU A 20 8.66 -29.19 -12.26
CA LEU A 20 7.56 -28.29 -12.63
C LEU A 20 7.32 -27.22 -11.56
N LEU A 21 7.28 -27.60 -10.28
CA LEU A 21 7.14 -26.66 -9.16
C LEU A 21 8.35 -25.71 -9.09
N LYS A 22 9.56 -26.22 -9.28
CA LYS A 22 10.79 -25.42 -9.46
C LYS A 22 10.68 -24.47 -10.64
N GLY A 23 10.15 -24.93 -11.77
CA GLY A 23 9.94 -24.13 -12.98
C GLY A 23 8.94 -22.99 -12.73
N LEU A 24 7.80 -23.29 -12.11
CA LEU A 24 6.80 -22.29 -11.71
C LEU A 24 7.37 -21.27 -10.73
N ALA A 25 8.21 -21.72 -9.79
CA ALA A 25 8.92 -20.83 -8.86
C ALA A 25 9.94 -19.95 -9.60
N ALA A 26 10.65 -20.53 -10.57
CA ALA A 26 11.62 -19.81 -11.40
C ALA A 26 10.96 -18.73 -12.27
N VAL A 27 9.78 -19.00 -12.84
CA VAL A 27 8.97 -18.01 -13.58
C VAL A 27 8.10 -17.12 -12.68
N LYS A 28 8.32 -17.16 -11.35
CA LYS A 28 7.64 -16.33 -10.34
C LYS A 28 6.12 -16.43 -10.35
N LYS A 29 5.56 -17.58 -10.76
CA LYS A 29 4.11 -17.85 -10.73
C LYS A 29 3.68 -18.32 -9.33
N PHE A 30 3.92 -17.48 -8.32
CA PHE A 30 3.67 -17.83 -6.92
C PHE A 30 2.19 -18.06 -6.60
N SER A 31 1.25 -17.32 -7.20
CA SER A 31 -0.17 -17.55 -7.00
C SER A 31 -0.59 -18.99 -7.35
N ILE A 32 -0.07 -19.52 -8.46
CA ILE A 32 -0.32 -20.91 -8.88
C ILE A 32 0.34 -21.88 -7.90
N LEU A 33 1.55 -21.59 -7.44
CA LEU A 33 2.24 -22.43 -6.46
C LEU A 33 1.49 -22.49 -5.12
N ILE A 34 0.99 -21.36 -4.63
CA ILE A 34 0.21 -21.26 -3.40
C ILE A 34 -1.08 -22.07 -3.55
N GLU A 35 -1.82 -21.84 -4.62
CA GLU A 35 -3.06 -22.55 -4.91
C GLU A 35 -2.83 -24.07 -5.02
N VAL A 36 -1.79 -24.48 -5.75
CA VAL A 36 -1.44 -25.90 -5.89
C VAL A 36 -1.01 -26.51 -4.56
N SER A 37 -0.24 -25.78 -3.75
CA SER A 37 0.18 -26.23 -2.42
C SER A 37 -1.02 -26.43 -1.50
N LEU A 38 -1.86 -25.41 -1.32
CA LEU A 38 -3.01 -25.50 -0.42
C LEU A 38 -4.06 -26.52 -0.90
N THR A 39 -4.31 -26.63 -2.21
CA THR A 39 -5.36 -27.53 -2.73
C THR A 39 -4.94 -28.99 -2.82
N LYS A 40 -3.63 -29.30 -2.85
CA LYS A 40 -3.15 -30.67 -3.12
C LYS A 40 -2.32 -31.28 -2.00
N ILE A 41 -1.90 -30.53 -0.99
CA ILE A 41 -0.98 -31.04 0.04
C ILE A 41 -1.55 -32.22 0.84
N GLU A 42 -2.81 -32.17 1.27
CA GLU A 42 -3.47 -33.29 1.95
C GLU A 42 -3.54 -34.55 1.07
N LYS A 43 -3.75 -34.36 -0.24
CA LYS A 43 -3.78 -35.46 -1.20
C LYS A 43 -2.41 -36.12 -1.31
N VAL A 44 -1.33 -35.35 -1.39
CA VAL A 44 0.05 -35.88 -1.40
C VAL A 44 0.36 -36.58 -0.08
N PHE A 45 -0.01 -35.98 1.05
CA PHE A 45 0.18 -36.54 2.39
C PHE A 45 -0.50 -37.90 2.58
N SER A 46 -1.75 -38.03 2.12
CA SER A 46 -2.50 -39.30 2.19
C SER A 46 -1.83 -40.47 1.45
N LYS A 47 -0.92 -40.19 0.50
CA LYS A 47 -0.21 -41.22 -0.27
C LYS A 47 0.98 -41.83 0.47
N LEU A 48 1.39 -41.27 1.60
CA LEU A 48 2.44 -41.85 2.45
C LEU A 48 2.04 -43.22 3.04
N LEU A 49 0.73 -43.50 3.15
CA LEU A 49 0.22 -44.81 3.58
C LEU A 49 0.48 -45.95 2.59
N TYR A 50 0.85 -45.65 1.34
CA TYR A 50 1.00 -46.67 0.29
C TYR A 50 2.48 -46.96 0.01
N PRO A 51 3.02 -48.15 0.37
CA PRO A 51 4.47 -48.44 0.30
C PRO A 51 5.11 -48.19 -1.06
N ILE A 52 4.40 -48.43 -2.16
CA ILE A 52 4.93 -48.34 -3.54
C ILE A 52 5.20 -46.89 -3.95
N VAL A 53 4.35 -45.95 -3.54
CA VAL A 53 4.44 -44.52 -3.93
C VAL A 53 4.94 -43.62 -2.80
N ARG A 54 5.12 -44.17 -1.60
CA ARG A 54 5.55 -43.49 -0.37
C ARG A 54 6.78 -42.60 -0.58
N GLY A 55 7.84 -43.13 -1.18
CA GLY A 55 9.08 -42.37 -1.40
C GLY A 55 8.88 -41.15 -2.32
N ALA A 56 8.13 -41.32 -3.41
CA ALA A 56 7.81 -40.24 -4.34
C ALA A 56 6.91 -39.17 -3.68
N ALA A 57 5.90 -39.60 -2.94
CA ALA A 57 4.99 -38.71 -2.21
C ALA A 57 5.71 -37.91 -1.13
N LEU A 58 6.61 -38.54 -0.37
CA LEU A 58 7.40 -37.90 0.68
C LEU A 58 8.36 -36.85 0.10
N SER A 59 9.00 -37.13 -1.03
CA SER A 59 9.89 -36.18 -1.71
C SER A 59 9.13 -34.92 -2.17
N VAL A 60 7.94 -35.10 -2.78
CA VAL A 60 7.09 -33.98 -3.20
C VAL A 60 6.56 -33.20 -1.99
N LEU A 61 6.13 -33.88 -0.93
CA LEU A 61 5.64 -33.24 0.29
C LEU A 61 6.73 -32.40 0.98
N LYS A 62 7.94 -32.95 1.11
CA LYS A 62 9.10 -32.26 1.69
C LYS A 62 9.41 -31.00 0.89
N TYR A 63 9.40 -31.08 -0.45
CA TYR A 63 9.59 -29.92 -1.31
C TYR A 63 8.45 -28.89 -1.13
N MET A 64 7.18 -29.30 -1.11
CA MET A 64 6.04 -28.38 -0.95
C MET A 64 6.10 -27.61 0.37
N LEU A 65 6.34 -28.29 1.50
CA LEU A 65 6.39 -27.66 2.83
C LEU A 65 7.65 -26.82 3.04
N LEU A 66 8.83 -27.35 2.70
CA LEU A 66 10.08 -26.63 2.89
C LEU A 66 10.23 -25.43 1.94
N THR A 67 9.51 -25.42 0.81
CA THR A 67 9.53 -24.27 -0.11
C THR A 67 8.47 -23.23 0.19
N PHE A 68 7.31 -23.64 0.71
CA PHE A 68 6.20 -22.77 1.09
C PHE A 68 6.32 -22.26 2.54
N GLN A 69 7.37 -21.48 2.84
CA GLN A 69 7.65 -21.00 4.20
C GLN A 69 7.00 -19.64 4.56
N HIS A 70 6.16 -19.10 3.69
CA HIS A 70 5.55 -17.77 3.87
C HIS A 70 4.21 -17.83 4.63
N SER A 71 3.63 -19.02 4.81
CA SER A 71 2.40 -19.23 5.58
C SER A 71 2.44 -20.59 6.27
N HIS A 72 1.85 -20.66 7.46
CA HIS A 72 1.67 -21.90 8.24
C HIS A 72 0.51 -22.76 7.74
N GLU A 73 -0.37 -22.21 6.87
CA GLU A 73 -1.61 -22.84 6.41
C GLU A 73 -1.41 -24.25 5.84
N ALA A 74 -0.45 -24.44 4.94
CA ALA A 74 -0.24 -25.74 4.30
C ALA A 74 0.19 -26.82 5.32
N PHE A 75 0.97 -26.44 6.33
CA PHE A 75 1.36 -27.34 7.41
C PHE A 75 0.19 -27.61 8.36
N HIS A 76 -0.59 -26.57 8.70
CA HIS A 76 -1.76 -26.69 9.57
C HIS A 76 -2.85 -27.59 9.01
N LEU A 77 -3.02 -27.63 7.68
CA LEU A 77 -3.90 -28.60 7.00
C LEU A 77 -3.51 -30.06 7.27
N LEU A 78 -2.26 -30.34 7.62
CA LEU A 78 -1.76 -31.70 7.87
C LEU A 78 -1.87 -32.13 9.34
N LEU A 79 -1.86 -31.18 10.29
CA LEU A 79 -1.81 -31.47 11.73
C LEU A 79 -2.86 -32.50 12.20
N PRO A 80 -4.15 -32.43 11.77
CA PRO A 80 -5.16 -33.41 12.20
C PRO A 80 -4.90 -34.84 11.72
N HIS A 81 -4.11 -34.99 10.64
CA HIS A 81 -3.87 -36.27 9.97
C HIS A 81 -2.56 -36.93 10.40
N ILE A 82 -1.60 -36.16 10.94
CA ILE A 82 -0.27 -36.66 11.30
C ILE A 82 -0.30 -37.76 12.38
N PRO A 83 -1.03 -37.62 13.51
CA PRO A 83 -1.04 -38.66 14.54
C PRO A 83 -1.57 -40.02 14.02
N ARG A 84 -2.59 -39.99 13.15
CA ARG A 84 -3.15 -41.20 12.52
C ARG A 84 -2.16 -41.85 11.54
N MET A 85 -1.43 -41.04 10.79
CA MET A 85 -0.38 -41.50 9.88
C MET A 85 0.76 -42.18 10.65
N VAL A 86 1.23 -41.54 11.72
CA VAL A 86 2.32 -42.06 12.56
C VAL A 86 1.91 -43.39 13.20
N ALA A 87 0.73 -43.48 13.81
CA ALA A 87 0.22 -44.72 14.38
C ALA A 87 0.11 -45.86 13.36
N SER A 88 -0.26 -45.55 12.11
CA SER A 88 -0.37 -46.54 11.03
C SER A 88 0.99 -47.05 10.58
N LEU A 89 1.98 -46.16 10.44
CA LEU A 89 3.34 -46.51 10.01
C LEU A 89 4.13 -47.25 11.10
N VAL A 90 3.93 -46.88 12.38
CA VAL A 90 4.53 -47.59 13.52
C VAL A 90 4.00 -49.03 13.59
N LYS A 91 2.70 -49.24 13.28
CA LYS A 91 2.09 -50.56 13.24
C LYS A 91 2.55 -51.42 12.05
N GLU A 92 3.02 -50.81 10.97
CA GLU A 92 3.44 -51.50 9.75
C GLU A 92 4.79 -52.24 9.93
N ASP A 93 5.64 -51.80 10.86
CA ASP A 93 6.98 -52.34 11.18
C ASP A 93 7.81 -52.71 9.94
N SER A 94 7.75 -51.84 8.91
CA SER A 94 8.43 -52.02 7.64
C SER A 94 9.60 -51.04 7.51
N ASN A 95 10.70 -51.45 6.87
CA ASN A 95 11.88 -50.59 6.65
C ASN A 95 11.54 -49.29 5.90
N SER A 96 10.51 -49.30 5.04
CA SER A 96 10.05 -48.10 4.34
C SER A 96 9.11 -47.25 5.20
N GLY A 97 8.39 -47.85 6.15
CA GLY A 97 7.59 -47.14 7.14
C GLY A 97 8.47 -46.42 8.16
N THR A 98 9.50 -47.07 8.70
CA THR A 98 10.45 -46.47 9.64
C THR A 98 11.23 -45.30 9.02
N SER A 99 11.76 -45.46 7.81
CA SER A 99 12.45 -44.37 7.09
C SER A 99 11.52 -43.19 6.76
N CYS A 100 10.23 -43.46 6.52
CA CYS A 100 9.23 -42.41 6.29
C CYS A 100 8.87 -41.68 7.59
N LEU A 101 8.80 -42.39 8.72
CA LEU A 101 8.56 -41.81 10.05
C LEU A 101 9.69 -40.86 10.46
N GLU A 102 10.94 -41.26 10.28
CA GLU A 102 12.11 -40.42 10.59
C GLU A 102 12.11 -39.12 9.78
N GLN A 103 11.87 -39.20 8.47
CA GLN A 103 11.82 -38.04 7.60
C GLN A 103 10.58 -37.16 7.84
N LEU A 104 9.44 -37.75 8.22
CA LEU A 104 8.25 -37.01 8.60
C LEU A 104 8.46 -36.27 9.92
N ALA A 105 9.08 -36.90 10.91
CA ALA A 105 9.45 -36.27 12.18
C ALA A 105 10.43 -35.11 11.94
N GLU A 106 11.47 -35.31 11.13
CA GLU A 106 12.41 -34.24 10.72
C GLU A 106 11.66 -33.04 10.11
N LEU A 107 10.71 -33.31 9.21
CA LEU A 107 9.92 -32.27 8.55
C LEU A 107 8.97 -31.54 9.50
N VAL A 108 8.30 -32.26 10.40
CA VAL A 108 7.41 -31.68 11.42
C VAL A 108 8.21 -30.78 12.36
N HIS A 109 9.36 -31.23 12.86
CA HIS A 109 10.23 -30.41 13.69
C HIS A 109 10.71 -29.15 12.96
N CYS A 110 11.02 -29.23 11.66
CA CYS A 110 11.36 -28.05 10.86
C CYS A 110 10.19 -27.06 10.76
N MET A 111 8.96 -27.53 10.57
CA MET A 111 7.79 -26.66 10.44
C MET A 111 7.38 -26.04 11.78
N VAL A 112 7.43 -26.79 12.88
CA VAL A 112 7.16 -26.27 14.23
C VAL A 112 8.20 -25.22 14.63
N PHE A 113 9.49 -25.48 14.34
CA PHE A 113 10.56 -24.50 14.57
C PHE A 113 10.39 -23.23 13.73
N ARG A 114 9.91 -23.35 12.49
CA ARG A 114 9.70 -22.20 11.59
C ARG A 114 8.48 -21.36 11.97
N PHE A 115 7.43 -21.97 12.50
CA PHE A 115 6.16 -21.32 12.84
C PHE A 115 5.85 -21.43 14.34
N PRO A 116 6.62 -20.74 15.21
CA PRO A 116 6.33 -20.68 16.63
C PRO A 116 4.99 -19.95 16.89
N GLY A 117 4.35 -20.25 18.03
CA GLY A 117 3.13 -19.54 18.46
C GLY A 117 1.83 -20.35 18.50
N PHE A 118 1.87 -21.67 18.29
CA PHE A 118 0.67 -22.53 18.32
C PHE A 118 0.86 -23.81 19.17
N PRO A 119 1.18 -23.70 20.47
CA PRO A 119 1.50 -24.85 21.32
C PRO A 119 0.36 -25.88 21.38
N ASP A 120 -0.89 -25.44 21.57
CA ASP A 120 -2.06 -26.31 21.70
C ASP A 120 -2.35 -27.12 20.43
N LEU A 121 -2.05 -26.56 19.25
CA LEU A 121 -2.24 -27.23 17.96
C LEU A 121 -1.12 -28.24 17.66
N TYR A 122 0.08 -28.01 18.18
CA TYR A 122 1.24 -28.86 17.94
C TYR A 122 1.37 -29.98 18.97
N GLU A 123 0.84 -29.82 20.18
CA GLU A 123 0.92 -30.79 21.27
C GLU A 123 0.52 -32.22 20.86
N PRO A 124 -0.63 -32.48 20.18
CA PRO A 124 -1.00 -33.83 19.77
C PRO A 124 -0.05 -34.46 18.74
N VAL A 125 0.58 -33.61 17.91
CA VAL A 125 1.51 -34.03 16.87
C VAL A 125 2.89 -34.32 17.46
N MET A 126 3.36 -33.46 18.36
CA MET A 126 4.63 -33.62 19.07
C MET A 126 4.61 -34.84 19.98
N GLU A 127 3.48 -35.10 20.64
CA GLU A 127 3.27 -36.32 21.44
C GLU A 127 3.29 -37.59 20.57
N ALA A 128 2.77 -37.52 19.35
CA ALA A 128 2.80 -38.65 18.42
C ALA A 128 4.21 -38.99 17.91
N ILE A 129 5.12 -38.02 17.85
CA ILE A 129 6.50 -38.19 17.34
C ILE A 129 7.57 -38.18 18.44
N LYS A 130 7.19 -38.12 19.72
CA LYS A 130 8.12 -37.95 20.86
C LYS A 130 9.22 -39.00 20.95
N ASP A 131 8.95 -40.22 20.47
CA ASP A 131 9.88 -41.36 20.51
C ASP A 131 10.80 -41.41 19.28
N LEU A 132 10.66 -40.44 18.34
CA LEU A 132 11.45 -40.34 17.12
C LEU A 132 12.60 -39.34 17.27
N HIS A 133 13.59 -39.44 16.39
CA HIS A 133 14.80 -38.60 16.45
C HIS A 133 14.48 -37.12 16.28
N VAL A 134 14.87 -36.30 17.26
CA VAL A 134 14.78 -34.84 17.20
C VAL A 134 16.02 -34.30 16.47
N PRO A 135 15.87 -33.61 15.33
CA PRO A 135 17.01 -33.02 14.62
C PRO A 135 17.63 -31.89 15.46
N ASN A 136 18.96 -31.74 15.40
CA ASN A 136 19.62 -30.61 16.06
C ASN A 136 19.28 -29.27 15.36
N GLU A 137 19.42 -28.17 16.09
CA GLU A 137 19.03 -26.84 15.63
C GLU A 137 19.76 -26.42 14.33
N ASP A 138 21.04 -26.78 14.20
CA ASP A 138 21.83 -26.52 13.00
C ASP A 138 21.29 -27.27 11.77
N ARG A 139 20.82 -28.51 11.94
CA ARG A 139 20.19 -29.30 10.87
C ARG A 139 18.86 -28.72 10.45
N ILE A 140 18.06 -28.23 11.40
CA ILE A 140 16.78 -27.58 11.12
C ILE A 140 17.01 -26.28 10.32
N LYS A 141 17.95 -25.43 10.77
CA LYS A 141 18.35 -24.21 10.06
C LYS A 141 18.90 -24.52 8.67
N GLN A 142 19.67 -25.60 8.50
CA GLN A 142 20.16 -26.06 7.20
C GLN A 142 19.02 -26.46 6.25
N LEU A 143 18.04 -27.25 6.71
CA LEU A 143 16.93 -27.73 5.89
C LEU A 143 15.96 -26.61 5.50
N LEU A 144 15.62 -25.73 6.45
CA LEU A 144 14.84 -24.52 6.17
C LEU A 144 15.58 -23.59 5.21
N GLY A 145 16.91 -23.52 5.32
CA GLY A 145 17.79 -22.74 4.46
C GLY A 145 18.07 -23.34 3.08
N GLN A 146 17.83 -24.62 2.81
CA GLN A 146 18.10 -25.23 1.50
C GLN A 146 16.93 -25.08 0.51
N ASP A 147 15.70 -24.96 1.02
CA ASP A 147 14.50 -25.17 0.19
C ASP A 147 13.49 -24.00 0.18
N ALA A 148 13.62 -22.94 0.99
CA ALA A 148 12.67 -21.81 0.97
C ALA A 148 12.61 -21.09 -0.40
N TRP A 149 11.42 -20.65 -0.88
CA TRP A 149 11.30 -19.82 -2.11
C TRP A 149 12.19 -18.56 -2.11
N THR A 150 12.54 -18.09 -0.90
CA THR A 150 13.40 -16.93 -0.62
C THR A 150 14.80 -17.30 -0.15
N SER A 151 15.12 -18.58 0.10
CA SER A 151 16.48 -18.90 0.48
C SER A 151 17.38 -18.78 -0.74
N GLN A 152 18.29 -17.81 -0.66
CA GLN A 152 19.37 -17.62 -1.62
C GLN A 152 20.40 -18.77 -1.62
N LYS A 153 20.16 -19.84 -0.86
CA LYS A 153 21.00 -21.04 -0.77
C LYS A 153 20.35 -22.28 -1.41
N SER A 154 19.61 -22.10 -2.50
CA SER A 154 19.45 -23.21 -3.44
C SER A 154 20.83 -23.50 -4.03
N GLU A 155 21.31 -24.74 -4.00
CA GLU A 155 22.56 -25.12 -4.70
C GLU A 155 22.45 -24.93 -6.23
N LEU A 156 21.25 -24.59 -6.74
CA LEU A 156 21.00 -24.07 -8.08
C LEU A 156 20.97 -22.53 -8.19
N ALA A 157 20.80 -21.79 -7.09
CA ALA A 157 20.90 -20.33 -7.05
C ALA A 157 22.35 -19.84 -7.17
N GLY A 158 23.34 -20.68 -6.86
CA GLY A 158 24.75 -20.44 -7.23
C GLY A 158 24.99 -20.46 -8.75
N PHE A 159 24.11 -21.08 -9.54
CA PHE A 159 24.23 -21.15 -11.00
C PHE A 159 23.56 -19.99 -11.74
N TYR A 160 22.67 -19.26 -11.08
CA TYR A 160 22.01 -18.10 -11.65
C TYR A 160 21.82 -17.04 -10.57
N PRO A 161 22.72 -16.04 -10.43
CA PRO A 161 22.29 -14.78 -9.85
C PRO A 161 21.04 -14.34 -10.65
N ARG A 162 19.96 -13.97 -9.98
CA ARG A 162 18.67 -13.70 -10.62
C ARG A 162 18.74 -12.34 -11.30
N LEU A 163 18.83 -12.33 -12.62
CA LEU A 163 18.46 -11.14 -13.37
C LEU A 163 16.95 -10.95 -13.23
N MET A 164 16.51 -9.89 -12.56
CA MET A 164 15.11 -9.46 -12.63
C MET A 164 14.84 -9.11 -14.11
N ALA A 165 14.19 -10.01 -14.84
CA ALA A 165 13.77 -9.71 -16.20
C ALA A 165 12.71 -8.61 -16.17
N LYS A 166 12.76 -7.69 -17.14
CA LYS A 166 11.76 -6.65 -17.32
C LYS A 166 10.38 -7.31 -17.47
N SER A 167 9.36 -6.70 -16.88
CA SER A 167 8.01 -7.25 -16.93
C SER A 167 7.51 -7.33 -18.37
N ASP A 168 6.82 -8.42 -18.72
CA ASP A 168 6.15 -8.59 -20.02
C ASP A 168 5.06 -7.53 -20.27
N THR A 169 4.67 -6.78 -19.24
CA THR A 169 3.77 -5.62 -19.35
C THR A 169 4.38 -4.44 -20.08
N GLY A 170 5.71 -4.41 -20.23
CA GLY A 170 6.47 -3.27 -20.75
C GLY A 170 6.61 -2.11 -19.76
N LYS A 171 6.00 -2.19 -18.57
CA LYS A 171 6.08 -1.17 -17.52
C LYS A 171 7.23 -1.44 -16.55
N ILE A 172 7.77 -0.37 -15.96
CA ILE A 172 8.93 -0.41 -15.05
C ILE A 172 8.49 -0.25 -13.60
N GLY A 173 9.02 -1.11 -12.72
CA GLY A 173 8.79 -1.01 -11.28
C GLY A 173 9.64 0.07 -10.61
N LEU A 174 9.35 0.36 -9.34
CA LEU A 174 10.16 1.24 -8.49
C LEU A 174 10.78 0.44 -7.35
N ILE A 175 12.07 0.62 -7.11
CA ILE A 175 12.76 -0.04 -6.00
C ILE A 175 12.28 0.57 -4.69
N ASN A 176 11.92 -0.28 -3.74
CA ASN A 176 11.62 0.16 -2.38
C ASN A 176 12.93 0.38 -1.62
N LEU A 177 13.18 1.62 -1.19
CA LEU A 177 14.39 2.05 -0.49
C LEU A 177 14.27 1.94 1.04
N GLY A 178 13.34 1.10 1.53
CA GLY A 178 13.02 0.93 2.95
C GLY A 178 11.76 1.73 3.34
N ASN A 179 10.64 1.03 3.49
CA ASN A 179 9.34 1.65 3.83
C ASN A 179 8.88 2.79 2.90
N THR A 180 9.27 2.74 1.62
CA THR A 180 8.95 3.79 0.61
C THR A 180 7.80 3.43 -0.34
N CYS A 181 7.06 2.35 -0.07
CA CYS A 181 5.97 1.90 -0.92
C CYS A 181 4.83 2.94 -1.07
N TYR A 182 4.64 3.81 -0.08
CA TYR A 182 3.70 4.93 -0.13
C TYR A 182 4.07 5.94 -1.24
N VAL A 183 5.36 6.20 -1.44
CA VAL A 183 5.87 7.05 -2.53
C VAL A 183 5.74 6.34 -3.86
N ASN A 184 6.19 5.08 -3.94
CA ASN A 184 6.15 4.29 -5.17
C ASN A 184 4.74 4.19 -5.76
N SER A 185 3.75 3.93 -4.91
CA SER A 185 2.35 3.79 -5.33
C SER A 185 1.78 5.09 -5.88
N ILE A 186 2.12 6.23 -5.26
CA ILE A 186 1.70 7.56 -5.73
C ILE A 186 2.40 7.94 -7.04
N LEU A 187 3.69 7.70 -7.16
CA LEU A 187 4.45 7.98 -8.38
C LEU A 187 3.92 7.19 -9.57
N GLN A 188 3.59 5.90 -9.38
CA GLN A 188 2.97 5.09 -10.42
C GLN A 188 1.55 5.57 -10.76
N ALA A 189 0.76 5.97 -9.77
CA ALA A 189 -0.57 6.55 -10.01
C ALA A 189 -0.50 7.86 -10.84
N LEU A 190 0.43 8.76 -10.50
CA LEU A 190 0.66 10.01 -11.22
C LEU A 190 1.24 9.78 -12.62
N PHE A 191 2.15 8.81 -12.78
CA PHE A 191 2.71 8.43 -14.07
C PHE A 191 1.65 7.86 -15.01
N MET A 192 0.70 7.08 -14.50
CA MET A 192 -0.40 6.52 -15.29
C MET A 192 -1.51 7.54 -15.61
N ALA A 193 -1.52 8.71 -14.95
CA ALA A 193 -2.34 9.85 -15.34
C ALA A 193 -1.75 10.55 -16.59
N SER A 194 -2.11 10.05 -17.76
CA SER A 194 -1.45 10.35 -19.05
C SER A 194 -1.29 11.85 -19.34
N ASP A 195 -2.30 12.67 -19.07
CA ASP A 195 -2.19 14.11 -19.33
C ASP A 195 -1.16 14.77 -18.42
N PHE A 196 -1.10 14.35 -17.14
CA PHE A 196 -0.11 14.83 -16.19
C PHE A 196 1.30 14.35 -16.59
N ARG A 197 1.46 13.07 -16.92
CA ARG A 197 2.71 12.53 -17.49
C ARG A 197 3.17 13.34 -18.70
N HIS A 198 2.30 13.63 -19.66
CA HIS A 198 2.64 14.44 -20.82
C HIS A 198 2.99 15.89 -20.46
N CYS A 199 2.34 16.50 -19.46
CA CYS A 199 2.72 17.83 -18.97
C CYS A 199 4.13 17.82 -18.37
N VAL A 200 4.45 16.83 -17.54
CA VAL A 200 5.77 16.66 -16.93
C VAL A 200 6.85 16.41 -18.00
N LEU A 201 6.61 15.49 -18.94
CA LEU A 201 7.58 15.11 -19.98
C LEU A 201 7.85 16.24 -20.99
N ARG A 202 6.88 17.15 -21.22
CA ARG A 202 7.02 18.32 -22.10
C ARG A 202 7.62 19.55 -21.42
N LEU A 203 8.02 19.46 -20.15
CA LEU A 203 8.65 20.57 -19.44
C LEU A 203 9.93 21.02 -20.18
N THR A 204 10.05 22.32 -20.41
CA THR A 204 11.16 22.92 -21.18
C THR A 204 12.44 23.01 -20.34
N GLU A 205 13.62 22.93 -20.98
CA GLU A 205 14.93 22.90 -20.31
C GLU A 205 15.19 24.15 -19.42
N ASN A 206 14.80 25.34 -19.89
CA ASN A 206 14.93 26.60 -19.16
C ASN A 206 13.69 26.88 -18.31
N ASN A 207 13.39 25.99 -17.35
CA ASN A 207 12.28 26.18 -16.42
C ASN A 207 12.77 26.53 -15.01
N SER A 208 11.93 27.22 -14.26
CA SER A 208 12.19 27.57 -12.84
C SER A 208 11.56 26.55 -11.88
N GLN A 209 11.37 25.30 -12.30
CA GLN A 209 10.64 24.23 -11.60
C GLN A 209 11.60 23.05 -11.32
N PRO A 210 12.47 23.16 -10.30
CA PRO A 210 13.49 22.15 -10.03
C PRO A 210 12.90 20.80 -9.62
N LEU A 211 11.79 20.76 -8.86
CA LEU A 211 11.17 19.50 -8.47
C LEU A 211 10.48 18.83 -9.66
N MET A 212 9.73 19.59 -10.46
CA MET A 212 9.11 19.09 -11.70
C MET A 212 10.17 18.56 -12.68
N THR A 213 11.35 19.18 -12.74
CA THR A 213 12.48 18.68 -13.55
C THR A 213 12.98 17.33 -13.02
N LYS A 214 13.13 17.15 -11.71
CA LYS A 214 13.49 15.83 -11.13
C LYS A 214 12.40 14.77 -11.39
N LEU A 215 11.13 15.17 -11.35
CA LEU A 215 10.01 14.28 -11.70
C LEU A 215 10.05 13.90 -13.19
N GLN A 216 10.38 14.84 -14.07
CA GLN A 216 10.56 14.60 -15.51
C GLN A 216 11.67 13.58 -15.77
N TRP A 217 12.80 13.69 -15.06
CA TRP A 217 13.87 12.69 -15.12
C TRP A 217 13.35 11.30 -14.74
N LEU A 218 12.67 11.18 -13.59
CA LEU A 218 12.12 9.90 -13.16
C LEU A 218 11.11 9.32 -14.17
N PHE A 219 10.18 10.14 -14.67
CA PHE A 219 9.19 9.70 -15.66
C PHE A 219 9.82 9.31 -16.99
N GLY A 220 10.89 9.98 -17.42
CA GLY A 220 11.66 9.58 -18.60
C GLY A 220 12.26 8.18 -18.45
N PHE A 221 12.81 7.86 -17.27
CA PHE A 221 13.30 6.52 -16.98
C PHE A 221 12.17 5.48 -16.89
N LEU A 222 11.01 5.82 -16.32
CA LEU A 222 9.85 4.91 -16.30
C LEU A 222 9.32 4.59 -17.70
N GLU A 223 9.41 5.53 -18.64
CA GLU A 223 8.95 5.35 -20.03
C GLU A 223 9.97 4.55 -20.89
N HIS A 224 11.28 4.77 -20.69
CA HIS A 224 12.30 4.31 -21.64
C HIS A 224 13.42 3.42 -21.07
N SER A 225 13.49 3.20 -19.75
CA SER A 225 14.51 2.33 -19.17
C SER A 225 14.30 0.88 -19.61
N GLN A 226 15.39 0.15 -19.83
CA GLN A 226 15.38 -1.30 -20.06
C GLN A 226 15.51 -2.12 -18.78
N ARG A 227 15.77 -1.47 -17.64
CA ARG A 227 15.78 -2.13 -16.34
C ARG A 227 14.38 -2.59 -15.95
N PRO A 228 14.25 -3.69 -15.17
CA PRO A 228 12.97 -4.14 -14.63
C PRO A 228 12.35 -3.15 -13.65
N ALA A 229 13.19 -2.46 -12.89
CA ALA A 229 12.83 -1.46 -11.91
C ALA A 229 13.96 -0.43 -11.79
N ILE A 230 13.61 0.78 -11.38
CA ILE A 230 14.55 1.89 -11.17
C ILE A 230 14.45 2.42 -9.75
N SER A 231 15.53 3.03 -9.26
CA SER A 231 15.54 3.69 -7.95
C SER A 231 14.95 5.10 -8.04
N PRO A 232 13.92 5.45 -7.25
CA PRO A 232 13.39 6.81 -7.19
C PRO A 232 14.18 7.72 -6.24
N GLU A 233 15.33 7.31 -5.71
CA GLU A 233 16.11 8.00 -4.66
C GLU A 233 16.32 9.50 -4.92
N ASN A 234 16.77 9.85 -6.12
CA ASN A 234 17.03 11.26 -6.48
C ASN A 234 15.77 12.14 -6.38
N PHE A 235 14.61 11.59 -6.73
CA PHE A 235 13.34 12.28 -6.62
C PHE A 235 12.81 12.26 -5.19
N LEU A 236 12.95 11.14 -4.50
CA LEU A 236 12.56 10.98 -3.10
C LEU A 236 13.27 12.00 -2.21
N SER A 237 14.60 12.17 -2.36
CA SER A 237 15.37 13.16 -1.61
C SER A 237 14.95 14.61 -1.93
N ALA A 238 14.55 14.90 -3.16
CA ALA A 238 14.09 16.23 -3.56
C ALA A 238 12.64 16.54 -3.13
N SER A 239 11.79 15.51 -3.06
CA SER A 239 10.37 15.57 -2.66
C SER A 239 10.14 15.18 -1.21
N TRP A 240 11.19 15.08 -0.39
CA TRP A 240 11.08 14.63 0.99
C TRP A 240 10.15 15.54 1.80
N THR A 241 9.21 14.94 2.51
CA THR A 241 8.31 15.65 3.42
C THR A 241 9.07 15.99 4.70
N PRO A 242 9.20 17.28 5.09
CA PRO A 242 10.11 17.68 6.17
C PRO A 242 9.84 17.05 7.54
N TRP A 243 8.58 16.69 7.82
CA TRP A 243 8.17 16.08 9.09
C TRP A 243 8.11 14.54 9.03
N PHE A 244 8.54 13.92 7.94
CA PHE A 244 8.64 12.46 7.84
C PHE A 244 10.02 11.99 8.26
N SER A 245 10.05 10.97 9.12
CA SER A 245 11.29 10.32 9.55
C SER A 245 11.75 9.30 8.50
N PRO A 246 12.99 9.38 8.00
CA PRO A 246 13.52 8.38 7.06
C PRO A 246 13.41 6.96 7.60
N GLY A 247 13.06 6.01 6.73
CA GLY A 247 12.90 4.60 7.09
C GLY A 247 11.60 4.24 7.83
N THR A 248 10.76 5.21 8.20
CA THR A 248 9.45 4.95 8.82
C THR A 248 8.33 4.84 7.76
N GLN A 249 7.27 4.11 8.10
CA GLN A 249 6.07 4.03 7.25
C GLN A 249 5.26 5.32 7.35
N GLN A 250 4.62 5.72 6.25
CA GLN A 250 3.97 7.02 6.12
C GLN A 250 2.65 6.93 5.34
N ASP A 251 1.81 7.94 5.47
CA ASP A 251 0.54 8.04 4.75
C ASP A 251 0.76 8.51 3.29
N CYS A 252 0.26 7.71 2.33
CA CYS A 252 0.45 8.04 0.91
C CYS A 252 -0.38 9.25 0.44
N SER A 253 -1.53 9.53 1.05
CA SER A 253 -2.34 10.71 0.75
C SER A 253 -1.68 11.98 1.26
N GLU A 254 -1.03 11.92 2.43
CA GLU A 254 -0.28 13.05 2.98
C GLU A 254 0.92 13.39 2.10
N TYR A 255 1.69 12.39 1.68
CA TYR A 255 2.76 12.57 0.70
C TYR A 255 2.25 13.18 -0.62
N LEU A 256 1.14 12.67 -1.15
CA LEU A 256 0.53 13.20 -2.38
C LEU A 256 0.14 14.67 -2.25
N LYS A 257 -0.51 15.05 -1.13
CA LYS A 257 -0.89 16.45 -0.85
C LYS A 257 0.34 17.35 -0.81
N TYR A 258 1.36 16.97 -0.05
CA TYR A 258 2.61 17.72 0.03
C TYR A 258 3.30 17.84 -1.34
N LEU A 259 3.37 16.74 -2.10
CA LEU A 259 3.98 16.74 -3.42
C LEU A 259 3.25 17.68 -4.40
N LEU A 260 1.92 17.62 -4.46
CA LEU A 260 1.14 18.49 -5.35
C LEU A 260 1.25 19.96 -4.95
N ASP A 261 1.26 20.26 -3.64
CA ASP A 261 1.45 21.62 -3.13
C ASP A 261 2.83 22.17 -3.48
N ARG A 262 3.88 21.37 -3.29
CA ARG A 262 5.26 21.71 -3.68
C ARG A 262 5.40 22.01 -5.17
N LEU A 263 4.80 21.17 -6.03
CA LEU A 263 4.79 21.37 -7.49
C LEU A 263 3.99 22.62 -7.90
N HIS A 264 2.87 22.88 -7.21
CA HIS A 264 2.05 24.07 -7.45
C HIS A 264 2.81 25.35 -7.08
N GLU A 265 3.34 25.43 -5.86
CA GLU A 265 3.96 26.63 -5.33
C GLU A 265 5.28 26.97 -6.03
N GLU A 266 6.05 25.97 -6.51
CA GLU A 266 7.26 26.25 -7.30
C GLU A 266 6.94 26.87 -8.66
N GLU A 267 5.93 26.36 -9.37
CA GLU A 267 5.52 26.88 -10.68
C GLU A 267 4.93 28.29 -10.55
N LYS A 268 4.08 28.48 -9.53
CA LYS A 268 3.45 29.77 -9.21
C LYS A 268 4.46 30.82 -8.80
N THR A 269 5.40 30.47 -7.92
CA THR A 269 6.46 31.38 -7.46
C THR A 269 7.39 31.76 -8.61
N GLY A 270 7.83 30.79 -9.42
CA GLY A 270 8.66 31.03 -10.59
C GLY A 270 7.99 31.99 -11.58
N THR A 271 6.71 31.73 -11.91
CA THR A 271 5.93 32.58 -12.81
C THR A 271 5.75 34.00 -12.25
N ARG A 272 5.46 34.13 -10.95
CA ARG A 272 5.29 35.42 -10.28
C ARG A 272 6.58 36.25 -10.28
N ILE A 273 7.73 35.62 -10.06
CA ILE A 273 9.03 36.30 -10.11
C ILE A 273 9.31 36.80 -11.53
N CYS A 274 9.14 35.95 -12.55
CA CYS A 274 9.33 36.35 -13.94
C CYS A 274 8.41 37.50 -14.36
N GLN A 275 7.14 37.50 -13.92
CA GLN A 275 6.20 38.59 -14.19
C GLN A 275 6.63 39.89 -13.50
N LYS A 276 7.02 39.85 -12.23
CA LYS A 276 7.49 41.03 -11.49
C LYS A 276 8.77 41.62 -12.09
N LEU A 277 9.72 40.79 -12.50
CA LEU A 277 10.96 41.26 -13.15
C LEU A 277 10.64 41.95 -14.49
N LYS A 278 9.73 41.39 -15.29
CA LYS A 278 9.27 42.01 -16.54
C LYS A 278 8.58 43.37 -16.29
N GLN A 279 7.71 43.45 -15.27
CA GLN A 279 7.04 44.70 -14.89
C GLN A 279 8.01 45.77 -14.38
N SER A 280 9.05 45.39 -13.63
CA SER A 280 10.08 46.32 -13.16
C SER A 280 11.00 46.85 -14.28
N SER A 281 11.02 46.16 -15.43
CA SER A 281 11.88 46.49 -16.57
C SER A 281 11.18 47.33 -17.65
N SER A 282 9.86 47.55 -17.55
CA SER A 282 9.07 48.33 -18.51
C SER A 282 8.79 49.74 -17.98
N PRO A 283 9.02 50.82 -18.76
CA PRO A 283 8.84 52.21 -18.32
C PRO A 283 7.39 52.73 -18.32
N SER A 284 6.38 51.91 -18.63
CA SER A 284 4.96 52.31 -18.65
C SER A 284 4.10 51.45 -17.72
N PRO A 285 3.11 52.02 -17.01
CA PRO A 285 2.20 51.24 -16.18
C PRO A 285 1.40 50.25 -17.05
N PRO A 286 1.23 48.98 -16.64
CA PRO A 286 0.39 48.02 -17.37
C PRO A 286 -1.06 48.47 -17.36
N GLU A 287 -1.71 48.51 -18.53
CA GLU A 287 -3.11 48.93 -18.68
C GLU A 287 -4.13 47.86 -18.22
N GLU A 288 -3.69 46.61 -17.96
CA GLU A 288 -4.49 45.59 -17.28
C GLU A 288 -3.59 44.65 -16.44
N PRO A 289 -4.06 44.14 -15.28
CA PRO A 289 -3.36 43.10 -14.55
C PRO A 289 -3.23 41.83 -15.42
N PRO A 290 -2.04 41.22 -15.54
CA PRO A 290 -1.89 40.00 -16.32
C PRO A 290 -2.81 38.91 -15.74
N ALA A 291 -3.57 38.25 -16.61
CA ALA A 291 -4.45 37.16 -16.21
C ALA A 291 -3.64 36.10 -15.43
N PRO A 292 -4.16 35.59 -14.29
CA PRO A 292 -3.48 34.56 -13.53
C PRO A 292 -3.34 33.31 -14.40
N SER A 293 -2.11 32.96 -14.78
CA SER A 293 -1.83 31.72 -15.46
C SER A 293 -1.94 30.58 -14.45
N SER A 294 -2.91 29.68 -14.63
CA SER A 294 -3.02 28.50 -13.79
C SER A 294 -1.83 27.56 -13.98
N THR A 295 -1.36 27.02 -12.88
CA THR A 295 -0.28 26.04 -12.81
C THR A 295 -0.72 24.71 -13.42
N SER A 296 0.25 23.86 -13.74
CA SER A 296 0.01 22.50 -14.23
C SER A 296 -0.82 21.69 -13.22
N VAL A 297 -0.56 21.85 -11.92
CA VAL A 297 -1.30 21.19 -10.85
C VAL A 297 -2.75 21.67 -10.82
N GLU A 298 -3.02 22.98 -10.86
CA GLU A 298 -4.39 23.51 -10.89
C GLU A 298 -5.15 23.06 -12.14
N LYS A 299 -4.50 23.03 -13.31
CA LYS A 299 -5.11 22.58 -14.57
C LYS A 299 -5.49 21.09 -14.54
N MET A 300 -4.71 20.26 -13.85
CA MET A 300 -4.89 18.81 -13.84
C MET A 300 -5.75 18.33 -12.68
N PHE A 301 -5.50 18.82 -11.46
CA PHE A 301 -6.11 18.33 -10.22
C PHE A 301 -6.95 19.39 -9.50
N GLY A 302 -6.87 20.66 -9.91
CA GLY A 302 -7.60 21.76 -9.28
C GLY A 302 -9.10 21.71 -9.56
N GLY A 303 -9.89 21.64 -8.50
CA GLY A 303 -11.33 21.84 -8.52
C GLY A 303 -11.74 22.99 -7.60
N THR A 304 -13.02 23.34 -7.63
CA THR A 304 -13.57 24.42 -6.80
C THR A 304 -14.85 23.99 -6.12
N ILE A 305 -14.93 24.28 -4.83
CA ILE A 305 -16.05 23.95 -3.96
C ILE A 305 -16.57 25.21 -3.29
N VAL A 306 -17.89 25.33 -3.21
CA VAL A 306 -18.57 26.47 -2.59
C VAL A 306 -19.32 25.97 -1.36
N THR A 307 -19.01 26.57 -0.22
CA THR A 307 -19.75 26.37 1.03
C THR A 307 -20.69 27.55 1.24
N ARG A 308 -21.98 27.27 1.38
CA ARG A 308 -23.02 28.27 1.69
C ARG A 308 -23.59 28.00 3.07
N ILE A 309 -23.60 29.01 3.93
CA ILE A 309 -24.19 28.93 5.27
C ILE A 309 -25.37 29.90 5.34
N CYS A 310 -26.57 29.35 5.49
CA CYS A 310 -27.83 30.09 5.63
C CYS A 310 -28.19 30.22 7.10
N CYS A 311 -28.25 31.44 7.63
CA CYS A 311 -28.72 31.71 8.99
C CYS A 311 -30.24 31.48 9.07
N LEU A 312 -30.72 30.63 9.97
CA LEU A 312 -32.16 30.33 10.07
C LEU A 312 -32.97 31.45 10.76
N CYS A 313 -32.30 32.44 11.37
CA CYS A 313 -32.94 33.59 12.00
C CYS A 313 -33.21 34.73 11.00
N CYS A 314 -32.19 35.19 10.27
CA CYS A 314 -32.30 36.31 9.33
C CYS A 314 -32.31 35.91 7.85
N LEU A 315 -32.16 34.61 7.53
CA LEU A 315 -32.10 34.06 6.17
C LEU A 315 -30.94 34.60 5.32
N ASN A 316 -29.96 35.28 5.92
CA ASN A 316 -28.76 35.71 5.23
C ASN A 316 -27.89 34.49 4.87
N VAL A 317 -27.42 34.44 3.63
CA VAL A 317 -26.55 33.37 3.12
C VAL A 317 -25.13 33.91 2.97
N SER A 318 -24.19 33.36 3.73
CA SER A 318 -22.77 33.60 3.52
C SER A 318 -22.20 32.52 2.60
N SER A 319 -21.43 32.91 1.58
CA SER A 319 -20.81 31.98 0.63
C SER A 319 -19.30 32.11 0.67
N ARG A 320 -18.59 30.98 0.71
CA ARG A 320 -17.14 30.91 0.62
C ARG A 320 -16.77 29.91 -0.47
N GLU A 321 -15.91 30.34 -1.38
CA GLU A 321 -15.36 29.50 -2.45
C GLU A 321 -13.92 29.14 -2.12
N GLU A 322 -13.56 27.87 -2.25
CA GLU A 322 -12.23 27.34 -1.97
C GLU A 322 -11.80 26.37 -3.07
N ALA A 323 -10.50 26.33 -3.33
CA ALA A 323 -9.90 25.38 -4.27
C ALA A 323 -9.55 24.08 -3.55
N PHE A 324 -9.62 22.96 -4.26
CA PHE A 324 -9.21 21.64 -3.75
C PHE A 324 -8.41 20.86 -4.79
N THR A 325 -7.58 19.93 -4.33
CA THR A 325 -6.86 18.96 -5.18
C THR A 325 -7.35 17.52 -4.96
N ASP A 326 -7.83 17.22 -3.75
CA ASP A 326 -8.52 15.97 -3.41
C ASP A 326 -9.82 16.23 -2.64
N LEU A 327 -10.73 15.25 -2.66
CA LEU A 327 -11.88 15.20 -1.76
C LEU A 327 -11.64 14.10 -0.70
N SER A 328 -11.58 14.53 0.55
CA SER A 328 -11.43 13.64 1.71
C SER A 328 -12.79 13.12 2.15
N LEU A 329 -13.12 11.88 1.75
CA LEU A 329 -14.43 11.28 1.94
C LEU A 329 -14.51 10.55 3.29
N ALA A 330 -15.24 11.15 4.23
CA ALA A 330 -15.51 10.57 5.54
C ALA A 330 -16.54 9.44 5.47
N PHE A 331 -16.37 8.43 6.33
CA PHE A 331 -17.38 7.40 6.53
C PHE A 331 -18.49 7.94 7.43
N PRO A 332 -19.78 7.75 7.07
CA PRO A 332 -20.90 8.09 7.95
C PRO A 332 -20.77 7.38 9.29
N PRO A 333 -21.14 8.04 10.41
CA PRO A 333 -21.10 7.42 11.72
C PRO A 333 -22.00 6.18 11.75
N PRO A 334 -21.63 5.12 12.48
CA PRO A 334 -22.47 3.94 12.61
C PRO A 334 -23.82 4.34 13.21
N GLU A 335 -24.92 3.96 12.56
CA GLU A 335 -26.25 4.29 13.07
C GLU A 335 -26.42 3.67 14.46
N ARG A 336 -26.53 4.52 15.49
CA ARG A 336 -26.99 4.07 16.80
C ARG A 336 -28.46 3.70 16.65
N CYS A 337 -28.73 2.42 16.42
CA CYS A 337 -30.08 1.86 16.39
C CYS A 337 -30.76 2.13 17.75
N ARG A 338 -31.46 3.26 17.88
CA ARG A 338 -32.37 3.53 18.99
C ARG A 338 -33.60 2.64 18.78
N ARG A 339 -33.50 1.36 19.14
CA ARG A 339 -34.69 0.53 19.40
C ARG A 339 -35.42 1.11 20.62
N ARG A 340 -36.22 2.15 20.42
CA ARG A 340 -37.32 2.45 21.36
C ARG A 340 -38.32 1.32 21.20
N ARG A 341 -38.38 0.41 22.18
CA ARG A 341 -39.53 -0.48 22.37
C ARG A 341 -40.76 0.41 22.59
N LEU A 342 -41.56 0.61 21.55
CA LEU A 342 -42.91 1.12 21.69
C LEU A 342 -43.78 -0.09 22.08
N GLY A 343 -44.00 -0.26 23.38
CA GLY A 343 -45.06 -1.14 23.89
C GLY A 343 -46.41 -0.50 23.61
N SER A 344 -47.25 -1.21 22.85
CA SER A 344 -48.65 -0.88 22.59
C SER A 344 -49.53 -1.18 23.82
N VAL A 345 -50.80 -0.72 23.76
CA VAL A 345 -51.94 -0.88 24.70
C VAL A 345 -52.07 0.32 25.68
N MET A 346 -53.12 1.17 25.70
CA MET A 346 -54.51 1.11 25.20
C MET A 346 -55.13 2.54 25.11
N ARG A 347 -56.18 2.72 24.31
CA ARG A 347 -57.20 3.83 24.38
C ARG A 347 -58.58 3.15 24.58
N PRO A 348 -59.60 3.75 25.26
CA PRO A 348 -60.35 4.96 24.83
C PRO A 348 -60.78 5.86 26.04
N THR A 349 -61.37 7.07 25.95
CA THR A 349 -62.66 7.54 25.36
C THR A 349 -62.76 9.08 25.36
N GLU A 350 -63.69 9.62 24.56
CA GLU A 350 -64.02 11.04 24.27
C GLU A 350 -64.84 11.76 25.37
N ASP A 351 -64.71 13.10 25.48
CA ASP A 351 -65.81 14.13 25.41
C ASP A 351 -65.39 15.54 25.92
N ILE A 352 -66.09 16.57 25.40
CA ILE A 352 -65.80 18.02 25.25
C ILE A 352 -66.58 18.86 26.35
N PRO A 353 -66.63 20.23 26.45
CA PRO A 353 -65.69 21.39 26.48
C PRO A 353 -65.78 22.33 27.75
N ALA A 354 -64.91 23.37 27.77
CA ALA A 354 -65.17 24.79 28.13
C ALA A 354 -64.72 25.40 29.49
N ARG A 355 -63.94 26.51 29.35
CA ARG A 355 -64.14 27.88 29.93
C ARG A 355 -63.19 28.42 31.03
N GLU A 356 -62.48 29.50 30.64
CA GLU A 356 -61.99 30.74 31.32
C GLU A 356 -61.80 30.86 32.86
N LEU A 357 -60.54 31.15 33.28
CA LEU A 357 -59.96 32.24 34.13
C LEU A 357 -60.70 32.77 35.41
N PRO A 358 -60.07 33.37 36.48
CA PRO A 358 -58.67 33.82 36.71
C PRO A 358 -58.16 33.55 38.20
N PRO A 359 -57.30 34.38 38.90
CA PRO A 359 -56.22 33.89 39.78
C PRO A 359 -56.48 34.07 41.31
N PRO A 360 -55.50 33.77 42.19
CA PRO A 360 -55.21 34.73 43.25
C PRO A 360 -53.72 34.94 43.59
N THR A 361 -53.37 36.23 43.64
CA THR A 361 -52.47 36.97 44.57
C THR A 361 -52.76 36.64 46.05
N SER A 362 -51.95 36.85 47.09
CA SER A 362 -50.67 37.54 47.33
C SER A 362 -50.30 37.38 48.83
N ALA A 363 -48.98 37.42 49.10
CA ALA A 363 -48.30 38.16 50.18
C ALA A 363 -48.54 37.84 51.67
N GLN A 364 -47.41 37.69 52.39
CA GLN A 364 -47.13 38.46 53.61
C GLN A 364 -45.60 38.59 53.82
N GLY A 365 -45.11 39.83 53.82
CA GLY A 365 -43.89 40.27 54.53
C GLY A 365 -44.32 41.14 55.72
N PRO A 366 -43.43 41.45 56.67
CA PRO A 366 -42.69 42.74 56.63
C PRO A 366 -41.24 42.57 57.18
N GLY A 367 -40.26 43.48 57.04
CA GLY A 367 -40.24 44.87 56.64
C GLY A 367 -39.39 45.70 57.62
N ARG A 368 -38.09 45.89 57.28
CA ARG A 368 -37.20 47.07 57.51
C ARG A 368 -36.89 47.58 58.94
N VAL A 369 -35.62 47.98 59.18
CA VAL A 369 -35.10 49.38 59.32
C VAL A 369 -33.54 49.37 59.36
N GLY A 370 -32.88 50.32 58.67
CA GLY A 370 -31.41 50.45 58.50
C GLY A 370 -30.65 51.19 59.63
N PRO A 371 -29.40 51.68 59.45
CA PRO A 371 -29.07 52.73 58.46
C PRO A 371 -27.69 52.68 57.75
N ARG A 372 -27.48 53.70 56.91
CA ARG A 372 -26.39 54.06 55.95
C ARG A 372 -25.00 54.40 56.54
N ARG A 373 -23.94 54.24 55.72
CA ARG A 373 -22.96 55.26 55.19
C ARG A 373 -21.75 54.54 54.56
N GLN A 374 -21.49 54.61 53.24
CA GLN A 374 -20.81 55.62 52.39
C GLN A 374 -19.27 55.78 52.54
N ARG A 375 -18.56 55.22 51.53
CA ARG A 375 -17.52 55.80 50.63
C ARG A 375 -16.21 56.43 51.17
N LYS A 376 -15.12 56.01 50.48
CA LYS A 376 -13.86 56.71 50.07
C LYS A 376 -12.54 56.44 50.84
N HIS A 377 -11.61 55.84 50.09
CA HIS A 377 -10.22 56.22 49.77
C HIS A 377 -9.15 56.57 50.83
N CYS A 378 -8.00 55.93 50.59
CA CYS A 378 -6.59 56.37 50.67
C CYS A 378 -5.91 56.58 52.01
N ILE A 379 -4.62 56.20 52.02
CA ILE A 379 -3.40 56.85 52.58
C ILE A 379 -2.39 55.74 52.90
N THR A 380 -1.08 55.76 52.59
CA THR A 380 -0.12 56.51 51.72
C THR A 380 1.19 55.71 51.82
N GLU A 381 1.95 55.59 50.72
CA GLU A 381 3.30 56.18 50.48
C GLU A 381 4.37 55.98 51.57
N ASP A 382 5.55 55.47 51.18
CA ASP A 382 6.71 56.36 51.04
C ASP A 382 7.87 55.77 50.22
N THR A 383 8.56 56.68 49.54
CA THR A 383 9.48 56.49 48.40
C THR A 383 10.93 56.90 48.83
N PRO A 384 11.84 57.52 48.02
CA PRO A 384 13.20 57.08 47.62
C PRO A 384 14.31 58.05 48.19
N PRO A 385 15.41 58.53 47.51
CA PRO A 385 16.12 58.23 46.23
C PRO A 385 17.67 58.18 46.37
N THR A 386 18.47 57.88 45.33
CA THR A 386 19.20 58.87 44.47
C THR A 386 20.17 58.10 43.54
N SER A 387 20.02 58.16 42.20
CA SER A 387 20.93 58.74 41.15
C SER A 387 22.46 58.54 41.34
N LEU A 388 23.32 58.28 40.34
CA LEU A 388 23.57 58.87 39.00
C LEU A 388 24.33 57.83 38.11
N TYR A 389 24.03 57.65 36.81
CA TYR A 389 24.69 58.24 35.61
C TYR A 389 26.23 58.43 35.73
N ILE A 390 27.07 57.97 34.79
CA ILE A 390 27.45 58.67 33.52
C ILE A 390 28.29 57.73 32.61
N GLU A 391 28.06 57.86 31.28
CA GLU A 391 28.91 57.72 30.04
C GLU A 391 30.08 56.69 29.98
N GLY A 392 30.46 56.07 28.86
CA GLY A 392 30.31 56.34 27.44
C GLY A 392 31.68 56.21 26.73
N LEU A 393 31.70 55.46 25.61
CA LEU A 393 32.64 55.54 24.46
C LEU A 393 34.07 54.95 24.53
N ASP A 394 34.26 53.92 23.68
CA ASP A 394 35.24 53.79 22.58
C ASP A 394 36.76 53.55 22.75
N SER A 395 37.21 52.58 21.93
CA SER A 395 38.39 52.57 21.05
C SER A 395 39.75 51.95 21.48
N LYS A 396 40.17 50.99 20.63
CA LYS A 396 41.53 50.73 20.08
C LYS A 396 42.61 50.12 20.99
N GLU A 397 43.64 49.40 20.53
CA GLU A 397 44.06 48.67 19.31
C GLU A 397 45.50 48.17 19.60
N ALA A 398 45.93 47.05 18.97
CA ALA A 398 47.33 46.57 18.80
C ALA A 398 48.12 46.07 20.05
N GLY A 399 49.02 45.09 20.02
CA GLY A 399 49.68 44.22 19.02
C GLY A 399 50.78 43.44 19.82
N GLY A 400 51.03 42.15 19.64
CA GLY A 400 51.96 41.55 18.66
C GLY A 400 52.98 40.61 19.33
N GLN A 401 53.02 39.33 18.88
CA GLN A 401 54.14 38.39 18.56
C GLN A 401 55.34 38.23 19.53
N SER A 402 56.03 37.09 19.74
CA SER A 402 56.07 35.71 19.20
C SER A 402 56.93 34.78 20.11
N SER A 403 56.98 33.48 19.74
CA SER A 403 58.06 32.47 19.98
C SER A 403 58.26 31.92 21.42
N GLN A 404 58.46 30.63 21.67
CA GLN A 404 58.96 29.53 20.83
C GLN A 404 58.63 28.16 21.48
N GLU A 405 58.56 27.14 20.63
CA GLU A 405 58.38 25.72 20.92
C GLU A 405 59.46 25.14 21.87
N GLU A 406 59.03 24.37 22.87
CA GLU A 406 59.66 23.12 23.37
C GLU A 406 59.06 22.77 24.74
N ARG A 407 57.90 22.10 24.77
CA ARG A 407 57.56 21.13 25.83
C ARG A 407 56.36 20.25 25.46
N VAL A 408 56.34 19.73 24.24
CA VAL A 408 55.51 18.58 23.88
C VAL A 408 56.37 17.36 24.15
N GLU A 409 56.12 16.69 25.28
CA GLU A 409 56.48 15.31 25.63
C GLU A 409 56.33 15.16 27.16
N ARG A 410 55.11 15.42 27.68
CA ARG A 410 54.69 14.96 29.02
C ARG A 410 53.19 15.16 29.35
N GLU A 411 52.33 15.38 28.36
CA GLU A 411 50.88 15.53 28.57
C GLU A 411 50.04 14.66 27.60
N GLU A 412 50.54 13.51 27.17
CA GLU A 412 49.72 12.55 26.39
C GLU A 412 49.36 11.24 27.12
N GLU A 413 50.00 10.87 28.24
CA GLU A 413 49.62 9.64 28.98
C GLU A 413 48.49 9.83 30.01
N GLY A 414 48.00 11.06 30.22
CA GLY A 414 46.94 11.36 31.20
C GLY A 414 45.55 11.58 30.62
N LYS A 415 45.40 11.50 29.30
CA LYS A 415 44.15 11.87 28.60
C LYS A 415 43.40 10.67 27.99
N GLU A 416 44.06 9.54 27.74
CA GLU A 416 43.38 8.31 27.28
C GLU A 416 42.66 7.58 28.42
N GLU A 417 43.17 7.61 29.66
CA GLU A 417 42.56 6.87 30.78
C GLU A 417 41.27 7.50 31.35
N ARG A 418 40.90 8.70 30.88
CA ARG A 418 39.69 9.42 31.31
C ARG A 418 38.53 9.31 30.32
N THR A 419 38.83 9.10 29.04
CA THR A 419 37.84 8.84 27.97
C THR A 419 37.31 7.40 28.01
N GLU A 420 38.14 6.41 28.34
CA GLU A 420 37.67 5.01 28.44
C GLU A 420 36.73 4.76 29.64
N LYS A 421 36.77 5.62 30.68
CA LYS A 421 35.87 5.50 31.85
C LYS A 421 34.53 6.22 31.66
N GLU A 422 34.42 7.14 30.70
CA GLU A 422 33.15 7.77 30.32
C GLU A 422 32.40 6.93 29.27
N GLU A 423 33.10 6.29 28.31
CA GLU A 423 32.47 5.41 27.30
C GLU A 423 31.91 4.11 27.90
N VAL A 424 32.56 3.51 28.90
CA VAL A 424 32.03 2.30 29.58
C VAL A 424 30.80 2.62 30.44
N GLY A 425 30.66 3.85 30.93
CA GLY A 425 29.49 4.29 31.70
C GLY A 425 28.25 4.51 30.84
N GLU A 426 28.42 5.02 29.61
CA GLU A 426 27.30 5.23 28.66
C GLU A 426 26.80 3.91 28.03
N GLU A 427 27.67 2.90 27.87
CA GLU A 427 27.26 1.56 27.43
C GLU A 427 26.50 0.77 28.52
N GLU A 428 26.85 0.92 29.80
CA GLU A 428 26.10 0.28 30.91
C GLU A 428 24.74 0.96 31.17
N GLU A 429 24.60 2.26 30.92
CA GLU A 429 23.32 2.98 31.08
C GLU A 429 22.36 2.74 29.91
N SER A 430 22.88 2.54 28.68
CA SER A 430 22.07 2.20 27.50
C SER A 430 21.54 0.77 27.51
N THR A 431 22.38 -0.21 27.90
CA THR A 431 21.95 -1.62 28.05
C THR A 431 20.91 -1.81 29.15
N ARG A 432 21.01 -1.06 30.25
CA ARG A 432 20.01 -1.06 31.32
C ARG A 432 18.67 -0.45 30.89
N GLY A 433 18.70 0.56 30.00
CA GLY A 433 17.49 1.14 29.41
C GLY A 433 16.80 0.24 28.39
N GLU A 434 17.55 -0.63 27.69
CA GLU A 434 16.98 -1.66 26.80
C GLU A 434 16.33 -2.80 27.60
N GLU A 435 16.96 -3.28 28.68
CA GLU A 435 16.36 -4.31 29.55
C GLU A 435 15.09 -3.84 30.29
N GLU A 436 14.98 -2.56 30.63
CA GLU A 436 13.75 -2.01 31.23
C GLU A 436 12.62 -1.88 30.19
N ARG A 437 12.94 -1.58 28.93
CA ARG A 437 11.95 -1.55 27.84
C ARG A 437 11.44 -2.93 27.44
N GLU A 438 12.31 -3.94 27.39
CA GLU A 438 11.87 -5.31 27.11
C GLU A 438 10.94 -5.84 28.22
N LYS A 439 11.18 -5.46 29.48
CA LYS A 439 10.28 -5.80 30.60
C LYS A 439 8.95 -5.06 30.55
N GLU A 440 8.92 -3.81 30.07
CA GLU A 440 7.66 -3.09 29.87
C GLU A 440 6.84 -3.69 28.70
N GLU A 441 7.50 -4.12 27.62
CA GLU A 441 6.83 -4.82 26.51
C GLU A 441 6.27 -6.21 26.92
N GLU A 442 7.01 -6.99 27.72
CA GLU A 442 6.52 -8.28 28.22
C GLU A 442 5.29 -8.12 29.14
N VAL A 443 5.25 -7.05 29.94
CA VAL A 443 4.10 -6.77 30.82
C VAL A 443 2.88 -6.30 30.00
N GLU A 444 3.06 -5.49 28.96
CA GLU A 444 1.96 -5.09 28.07
C GLU A 444 1.41 -6.30 27.27
N GLU A 445 2.27 -7.23 26.83
CA GLU A 445 1.82 -8.46 26.15
C GLU A 445 1.04 -9.40 27.08
N GLU A 446 1.44 -9.53 28.35
CA GLU A 446 0.67 -10.31 29.34
C GLU A 446 -0.69 -9.66 29.64
N GLU A 447 -0.77 -8.33 29.78
CA GLU A 447 -2.04 -7.63 29.98
C GLU A 447 -3.00 -7.78 28.78
N GLU A 448 -2.49 -7.70 27.54
CA GLU A 448 -3.31 -7.89 26.32
C GLU A 448 -3.81 -9.34 26.19
N LYS A 449 -3.03 -10.33 26.65
CA LYS A 449 -3.41 -11.74 26.66
C LYS A 449 -4.54 -12.01 27.65
N VAL A 450 -4.50 -11.39 28.83
CA VAL A 450 -5.56 -11.50 29.86
C VAL A 450 -6.87 -10.83 29.39
N GLU A 451 -6.80 -9.68 28.69
CA GLU A 451 -7.99 -9.05 28.09
C GLU A 451 -8.61 -9.93 26.98
N LYS A 452 -7.80 -10.58 26.14
CA LYS A 452 -8.29 -11.50 25.09
C LYS A 452 -8.92 -12.78 25.65
N GLU A 453 -8.42 -13.30 26.76
CA GLU A 453 -9.02 -14.48 27.42
C GLU A 453 -10.36 -14.13 28.07
N THR A 454 -10.48 -12.94 28.68
CA THR A 454 -11.74 -12.47 29.27
C THR A 454 -12.81 -12.11 28.24
N GLU A 455 -12.44 -11.59 27.06
CA GLU A 455 -13.40 -11.37 25.96
C GLU A 455 -13.90 -12.69 25.34
N LYS A 456 -13.05 -13.73 25.27
CA LYS A 456 -13.45 -15.06 24.75
C LYS A 456 -14.41 -15.80 25.68
N GLU A 457 -14.22 -15.71 26.99
CA GLU A 457 -15.15 -16.29 27.97
C GLU A 457 -16.55 -15.62 27.90
N ALA A 458 -16.59 -14.31 27.66
CA ALA A 458 -17.84 -13.55 27.51
C ALA A 458 -18.59 -13.81 26.18
N GLU A 459 -17.91 -14.28 25.14
CA GLU A 459 -18.52 -14.69 23.88
C GLU A 459 -19.04 -16.14 23.93
N GLN A 460 -18.35 -17.03 24.65
CA GLN A 460 -18.81 -18.41 24.87
C GLN A 460 -20.11 -18.47 25.69
N GLU A 461 -20.28 -17.60 26.70
CA GLU A 461 -21.54 -17.51 27.46
C GLU A 461 -22.74 -16.99 26.64
N LYS A 462 -22.50 -16.35 25.47
CA LYS A 462 -23.58 -15.87 24.58
C LYS A 462 -24.00 -16.88 23.52
N GLU A 463 -23.14 -17.81 23.14
CA GLU A 463 -23.48 -18.84 22.15
C GLU A 463 -24.31 -19.99 22.75
N GLU A 464 -24.21 -20.27 24.05
CA GLU A 464 -25.00 -21.34 24.68
C GLU A 464 -26.49 -21.01 24.90
N ASP A 465 -26.90 -19.73 24.82
CA ASP A 465 -28.29 -19.31 25.07
C ASP A 465 -29.16 -19.19 23.79
N SER A 466 -28.69 -19.68 22.64
CA SER A 466 -29.38 -19.45 21.35
C SER A 466 -29.67 -20.68 20.47
N LEU A 467 -29.56 -21.90 21.01
CA LEU A 467 -29.93 -23.13 20.29
C LEU A 467 -31.17 -23.83 20.87
N GLY A 468 -32.35 -23.40 20.43
CA GLY A 468 -33.60 -24.10 20.69
C GLY A 468 -34.75 -23.74 19.75
N ALA A 469 -35.00 -24.63 18.78
CA ALA A 469 -36.27 -24.96 18.10
C ALA A 469 -36.26 -24.80 16.56
N GLY A 470 -36.60 -25.90 15.87
CA GLY A 470 -36.60 -26.04 14.42
C GLY A 470 -37.97 -26.17 13.75
N THR A 471 -37.91 -25.95 12.43
CA THR A 471 -38.59 -26.62 11.29
C THR A 471 -40.10 -26.41 11.02
N HIS A 472 -40.46 -25.64 9.97
CA HIS A 472 -40.87 -26.11 8.61
C HIS A 472 -41.51 -24.96 7.76
N PRO A 473 -41.54 -25.07 6.41
CA PRO A 473 -41.83 -23.96 5.47
C PRO A 473 -43.26 -23.98 4.91
N ASP A 474 -43.80 -22.81 4.55
CA ASP A 474 -44.83 -22.68 3.51
C ASP A 474 -44.89 -21.28 2.90
N ALA A 475 -45.24 -21.24 1.62
CA ALA A 475 -45.17 -20.10 0.71
C ALA A 475 -46.41 -19.17 0.77
N ALA A 476 -46.19 -17.84 0.63
CA ALA A 476 -47.02 -16.92 -0.17
C ALA A 476 -46.52 -15.44 -0.07
N ILE A 477 -46.42 -14.78 -1.22
CA ILE A 477 -46.36 -13.32 -1.48
C ILE A 477 -47.81 -12.85 -1.78
N PRO A 478 -48.25 -11.55 -1.77
CA PRO A 478 -47.56 -10.25 -1.57
C PRO A 478 -48.24 -9.26 -0.60
N SER A 479 -47.49 -8.28 -0.09
CA SER A 479 -47.91 -6.85 -0.11
C SER A 479 -46.80 -5.96 0.44
N GLY A 480 -46.59 -4.82 -0.21
CA GLY A 480 -45.50 -3.90 0.06
C GLY A 480 -45.57 -3.23 1.43
N GLU A 481 -44.48 -3.33 2.17
CA GLU A 481 -44.05 -2.39 3.20
C GLU A 481 -42.54 -2.28 3.12
N GLN A 482 -42.06 -1.05 3.19
CA GLN A 482 -40.67 -0.65 3.01
C GLN A 482 -39.84 -1.16 4.20
N THR A 483 -39.29 -2.36 4.06
CA THR A 483 -38.37 -2.96 5.02
C THR A 483 -37.01 -2.27 4.93
N CYS A 484 -36.57 -1.75 6.08
CA CYS A 484 -35.21 -1.32 6.39
C CYS A 484 -34.20 -2.35 5.83
N GLY A 485 -33.33 -1.89 4.93
CA GLY A 485 -32.39 -2.74 4.22
C GLY A 485 -31.38 -3.40 5.15
N SER A 486 -31.07 -4.67 4.83
CA SER A 486 -29.79 -5.33 5.15
C SER A 486 -28.63 -4.33 5.12
N GLU A 487 -27.68 -4.42 6.06
CA GLU A 487 -26.45 -3.62 6.08
C GLU A 487 -25.78 -3.66 4.70
N GLY A 488 -26.03 -2.62 3.90
CA GLY A 488 -25.66 -2.59 2.49
C GLY A 488 -24.22 -2.14 2.33
N SER A 489 -23.44 -2.87 1.53
CA SER A 489 -22.11 -2.44 1.08
C SER A 489 -22.18 -1.00 0.55
N ARG A 490 -21.39 -0.10 1.16
CA ARG A 490 -21.36 1.32 0.79
C ARG A 490 -20.68 1.48 -0.56
N SER A 491 -21.04 2.49 -1.34
CA SER A 491 -20.34 2.84 -2.59
C SER A 491 -19.56 4.15 -2.47
N VAL A 492 -18.57 4.35 -3.34
CA VAL A 492 -17.87 5.65 -3.46
C VAL A 492 -18.87 6.79 -3.74
N LEU A 493 -19.94 6.53 -4.51
CA LEU A 493 -20.96 7.53 -4.78
C LEU A 493 -21.74 7.90 -3.51
N ASP A 494 -22.03 6.96 -2.62
CA ASP A 494 -22.69 7.23 -1.34
C ASP A 494 -21.81 8.12 -0.45
N LEU A 495 -20.50 7.88 -0.43
CA LEU A 495 -19.55 8.71 0.32
C LEU A 495 -19.43 10.12 -0.26
N VAL A 496 -19.47 10.27 -1.60
CA VAL A 496 -19.52 11.58 -2.26
C VAL A 496 -20.82 12.31 -1.94
N ASN A 497 -21.96 11.61 -1.98
CA ASN A 497 -23.25 12.20 -1.63
C ASN A 497 -23.31 12.61 -0.14
N TYR A 498 -22.72 11.81 0.74
CA TYR A 498 -22.58 12.15 2.16
C TYR A 498 -21.73 13.41 2.36
N PHE A 499 -20.60 13.51 1.66
CA PHE A 499 -19.74 14.70 1.69
C PHE A 499 -20.48 15.99 1.24
N LEU A 500 -21.40 15.87 0.27
CA LEU A 500 -22.21 16.98 -0.26
C LEU A 500 -23.55 17.17 0.48
N SER A 501 -23.83 16.37 1.51
CA SER A 501 -25.11 16.45 2.21
C SER A 501 -25.22 17.72 3.05
N PRO A 502 -26.40 18.34 3.15
CA PRO A 502 -26.60 19.54 3.96
C PRO A 502 -26.43 19.21 5.45
N GLU A 503 -25.70 20.07 6.15
CA GLU A 503 -25.38 19.93 7.57
C GLU A 503 -26.08 21.01 8.39
N LYS A 504 -26.74 20.62 9.49
CA LYS A 504 -27.39 21.57 10.41
C LYS A 504 -26.41 21.99 11.50
N LEU A 505 -26.06 23.27 11.51
CA LEU A 505 -25.22 23.92 12.52
C LEU A 505 -26.10 24.35 13.70
N THR A 506 -26.19 23.52 14.74
CA THR A 506 -27.06 23.75 15.91
C THR A 506 -26.31 23.49 17.22
N ALA A 507 -26.93 23.84 18.36
CA ALA A 507 -26.40 23.60 19.70
C ALA A 507 -24.97 24.17 19.93
N GLU A 508 -23.97 23.31 20.17
CA GLU A 508 -22.57 23.67 20.37
C GLU A 508 -21.88 24.15 19.07
N ASN A 509 -22.39 23.76 17.91
CA ASN A 509 -21.85 24.09 16.59
C ASN A 509 -22.62 25.23 15.89
N ARG A 510 -23.27 26.11 16.65
CA ARG A 510 -24.02 27.25 16.09
C ARG A 510 -23.12 28.21 15.32
N TYR A 511 -23.65 28.76 14.23
CA TYR A 511 -22.96 29.74 13.39
C TYR A 511 -23.05 31.15 13.99
N TYR A 512 -21.92 31.84 14.08
CA TYR A 512 -21.93 33.26 14.44
C TYR A 512 -22.33 34.11 13.23
N CYS A 513 -23.56 34.63 13.27
CA CYS A 513 -24.09 35.45 12.18
C CYS A 513 -23.79 36.92 12.42
N GLU A 514 -22.97 37.53 11.57
CA GLU A 514 -22.63 38.97 11.67
C GLU A 514 -23.86 39.88 11.53
N SER A 515 -24.83 39.50 10.70
CA SER A 515 -26.09 40.25 10.54
C SER A 515 -26.97 40.20 11.80
N CYS A 516 -26.91 39.13 12.59
CA CYS A 516 -27.64 39.01 13.86
C CYS A 516 -26.78 39.37 15.09
N ALA A 517 -25.49 39.62 14.88
CA ALA A 517 -24.47 39.81 15.92
C ALA A 517 -24.54 38.78 17.07
N SER A 518 -24.84 37.52 16.76
CA SER A 518 -25.07 36.46 17.75
C SER A 518 -24.94 35.05 17.14
N LEU A 519 -24.82 34.03 18.01
CA LEU A 519 -24.82 32.61 17.62
C LEU A 519 -26.24 32.17 17.25
N GLN A 520 -26.39 31.68 16.02
CA GLN A 520 -27.66 31.28 15.43
C GLN A 520 -27.58 29.86 14.89
N ASP A 521 -28.72 29.19 14.85
CA ASP A 521 -28.86 27.96 14.08
C ASP A 521 -28.74 28.29 12.59
N ALA A 522 -28.01 27.46 11.86
CA ALA A 522 -27.76 27.66 10.43
C ALA A 522 -27.77 26.33 9.67
N GLU A 523 -27.97 26.42 8.37
CA GLU A 523 -27.83 25.29 7.45
C GLU A 523 -26.61 25.52 6.55
N LYS A 524 -25.68 24.57 6.57
CA LYS A 524 -24.46 24.57 5.76
C LYS A 524 -24.66 23.62 4.59
N VAL A 525 -24.49 24.12 3.38
CA VAL A 525 -24.58 23.38 2.12
C VAL A 525 -23.25 23.47 1.40
N VAL A 526 -22.77 22.35 0.88
CA VAL A 526 -21.52 22.26 0.14
C VAL A 526 -21.83 21.80 -1.29
N GLU A 527 -21.38 22.56 -2.28
CA GLU A 527 -21.56 22.23 -3.69
C GLU A 527 -20.24 22.31 -4.46
N LEU A 528 -20.04 21.43 -5.44
CA LEU A 528 -18.88 21.51 -6.34
C LEU A 528 -19.19 22.45 -7.49
N SER A 529 -18.58 23.65 -7.52
CA SER A 529 -18.77 24.63 -8.60
C SER A 529 -18.05 24.19 -9.88
N GLN A 530 -16.83 23.67 -9.74
CA GLN A 530 -16.00 23.17 -10.83
C GLN A 530 -15.34 21.83 -10.45
N GLY A 531 -15.51 20.82 -11.30
CA GLY A 531 -14.81 19.54 -11.17
C GLY A 531 -13.43 19.57 -11.84
N PRO A 532 -12.39 18.94 -11.25
CA PRO A 532 -11.04 18.91 -11.81
C PRO A 532 -10.92 17.97 -13.02
N ARG A 533 -9.86 18.11 -13.80
CA ARG A 533 -9.59 17.20 -14.93
C ARG A 533 -9.32 15.76 -14.45
N TYR A 534 -8.58 15.62 -13.35
CA TYR A 534 -8.44 14.41 -12.54
C TYR A 534 -9.00 14.66 -11.16
N LEU A 535 -10.00 13.88 -10.77
CA LEU A 535 -10.58 13.88 -9.44
C LEU A 535 -9.84 12.87 -8.56
N ILE A 536 -9.23 13.35 -7.49
CA ILE A 536 -8.60 12.53 -6.47
C ILE A 536 -9.58 12.37 -5.30
N LEU A 537 -9.88 11.14 -4.93
CA LEU A 537 -10.73 10.82 -3.78
C LEU A 537 -9.89 10.06 -2.74
N THR A 538 -9.87 10.57 -1.51
CA THR A 538 -9.19 9.95 -0.37
C THR A 538 -10.25 9.39 0.57
N LEU A 539 -10.32 8.06 0.73
CA LEU A 539 -11.27 7.43 1.64
C LEU A 539 -10.69 7.50 3.06
N LEU A 540 -11.33 8.24 3.97
CA LEU A 540 -10.84 8.41 5.35
C LEU A 540 -11.14 7.16 6.19
N ARG A 541 -10.39 6.08 5.92
CA ARG A 541 -10.54 4.74 6.52
C ARG A 541 -9.98 4.66 7.92
N PHE A 542 -10.30 5.63 8.76
CA PHE A 542 -9.82 5.68 10.13
C PHE A 542 -10.87 6.28 11.05
N SER A 543 -11.00 5.66 12.20
CA SER A 543 -11.81 6.13 13.31
C SER A 543 -10.95 6.23 14.55
N PHE A 544 -11.27 7.16 15.45
CA PHE A 544 -10.63 7.21 16.75
C PHE A 544 -11.46 6.42 17.75
N ASP A 545 -10.89 5.35 18.31
CA ASP A 545 -11.56 4.59 19.36
C ASP A 545 -11.33 5.27 20.71
N LEU A 546 -12.41 5.83 21.28
CA LEU A 546 -12.39 6.52 22.57
C LEU A 546 -12.11 5.59 23.75
N ARG A 547 -12.32 4.27 23.60
CA ARG A 547 -12.01 3.29 24.66
C ARG A 547 -10.51 3.05 24.76
N THR A 548 -9.86 2.77 23.64
CA THR A 548 -8.42 2.47 23.61
C THR A 548 -7.56 3.72 23.41
N MET A 549 -8.17 4.89 23.19
CA MET A 549 -7.48 6.16 22.85
C MET A 549 -6.50 6.03 21.68
N ARG A 550 -6.78 5.11 20.75
CA ARG A 550 -5.95 4.78 19.58
C ARG A 550 -6.77 4.93 18.30
N ARG A 551 -6.09 5.27 17.21
CA ARG A 551 -6.66 5.25 15.86
C ARG A 551 -6.88 3.79 15.45
N ARG A 552 -7.99 3.51 14.78
CA ARG A 552 -8.30 2.21 14.18
C ARG A 552 -8.59 2.38 12.71
N LYS A 553 -8.11 1.43 11.89
CA LYS A 553 -8.41 1.36 10.46
C LYS A 553 -9.85 0.86 10.27
N ILE A 554 -10.58 1.50 9.35
CA ILE A 554 -11.92 1.08 8.92
C ILE A 554 -11.76 0.11 7.74
N LEU A 555 -12.11 -1.16 7.97
CA LEU A 555 -11.98 -2.25 7.01
C LEU A 555 -13.24 -2.47 6.16
N ASP A 556 -14.30 -1.71 6.38
CA ASP A 556 -15.57 -1.79 5.64
C ASP A 556 -15.35 -1.77 4.13
N ASP A 557 -15.94 -2.74 3.42
CA ASP A 557 -15.83 -2.77 1.96
C ASP A 557 -16.61 -1.61 1.33
N VAL A 558 -16.00 -0.97 0.32
CA VAL A 558 -16.57 0.15 -0.41
C VAL A 558 -16.49 -0.14 -1.89
N SER A 559 -17.65 -0.27 -2.54
CA SER A 559 -17.72 -0.52 -3.97
C SER A 559 -17.24 0.69 -4.79
N ILE A 560 -16.29 0.46 -5.70
CA ILE A 560 -15.65 1.49 -6.53
C ILE A 560 -16.19 1.37 -7.96
N PRO A 561 -17.00 2.33 -8.45
CA PRO A 561 -17.56 2.27 -9.78
C PRO A 561 -16.50 2.61 -10.84
N LEU A 562 -16.49 1.90 -11.98
CA LEU A 562 -15.61 2.24 -13.10
C LEU A 562 -15.93 3.62 -13.70
N LEU A 563 -17.20 4.02 -13.63
CA LEU A 563 -17.74 5.30 -14.09
C LEU A 563 -18.46 5.99 -12.93
N LEU A 564 -17.92 7.12 -12.47
CA LEU A 564 -18.51 7.95 -11.43
C LEU A 564 -19.21 9.16 -12.06
N ARG A 565 -20.44 9.44 -11.63
CA ARG A 565 -21.17 10.67 -12.00
C ARG A 565 -21.09 11.66 -10.84
N LEU A 566 -20.14 12.59 -10.91
CA LEU A 566 -19.90 13.59 -9.89
C LEU A 566 -21.02 14.65 -9.89
N PRO A 567 -21.73 14.89 -8.77
CA PRO A 567 -22.70 15.97 -8.65
C PRO A 567 -22.00 17.34 -8.66
N LEU A 568 -22.49 18.27 -9.46
CA LEU A 568 -22.00 19.65 -9.55
C LEU A 568 -23.14 20.63 -9.25
N ALA A 569 -22.76 21.85 -8.86
CA ALA A 569 -23.68 22.93 -8.56
C ALA A 569 -24.73 23.15 -9.67
N GLY A 570 -25.97 23.42 -9.27
CA GLY A 570 -27.11 23.59 -10.17
C GLY A 570 -27.68 22.29 -10.73
N GLY A 571 -27.50 21.16 -10.03
CA GLY A 571 -28.07 19.86 -10.41
C GLY A 571 -27.42 19.22 -11.63
N ARG A 572 -26.24 19.70 -12.05
CA ARG A 572 -25.48 19.13 -13.16
C ARG A 572 -24.71 17.91 -12.68
N GLY A 573 -24.43 16.99 -13.60
CA GLY A 573 -23.54 15.85 -13.34
C GLY A 573 -22.39 15.84 -14.33
N GLN A 574 -21.19 15.51 -13.87
CA GLN A 574 -20.02 15.29 -14.72
C GLN A 574 -19.57 13.82 -14.62
N ALA A 575 -19.38 13.18 -15.77
CA ALA A 575 -18.89 11.81 -15.83
C ALA A 575 -17.36 11.74 -15.66
N TYR A 576 -16.90 10.74 -14.93
CA TYR A 576 -15.52 10.49 -14.55
C TYR A 576 -15.19 9.00 -14.70
N ASP A 577 -14.13 8.66 -15.42
CA ASP A 577 -13.63 7.30 -15.60
C ASP A 577 -12.54 6.98 -14.59
N LEU A 578 -12.62 5.85 -13.89
CA LEU A 578 -11.58 5.43 -12.94
C LEU A 578 -10.24 5.19 -13.66
N CYS A 579 -9.14 5.68 -13.10
CA CYS A 579 -7.80 5.56 -13.68
C CYS A 579 -6.89 4.69 -12.82
N SER A 580 -6.84 4.96 -11.51
CA SER A 580 -6.00 4.21 -10.58
C SER A 580 -6.63 4.10 -9.20
N VAL A 581 -6.21 3.06 -8.48
CA VAL A 581 -6.62 2.72 -7.12
C VAL A 581 -5.36 2.37 -6.33
N VAL A 582 -5.00 3.20 -5.36
CA VAL A 582 -3.95 2.92 -4.39
C VAL A 582 -4.58 2.17 -3.22
N VAL A 583 -4.04 1.01 -2.91
CA VAL A 583 -4.52 0.11 -1.85
C VAL A 583 -3.55 0.13 -0.68
N HIS A 584 -4.10 0.17 0.53
CA HIS A 584 -3.36 -0.05 1.76
C HIS A 584 -3.66 -1.46 2.31
N SER A 585 -2.65 -2.32 2.36
CA SER A 585 -2.70 -3.65 2.98
C SER A 585 -2.19 -3.58 4.41
N GLY A 586 -3.06 -3.88 5.38
CA GLY A 586 -2.73 -3.85 6.80
C GLY A 586 -3.98 -3.90 7.66
N VAL A 587 -3.90 -4.51 8.85
CA VAL A 587 -5.01 -4.52 9.82
C VAL A 587 -5.13 -3.22 10.60
N SER A 588 -4.00 -2.54 10.80
CA SER A 588 -3.90 -1.33 11.63
C SER A 588 -3.70 -0.09 10.76
N SER A 589 -3.81 1.08 11.38
CA SER A 589 -3.55 2.38 10.75
C SER A 589 -2.09 2.83 10.86
N GLU A 590 -1.28 2.13 11.66
CA GLU A 590 0.09 2.47 12.04
C GLU A 590 1.10 1.74 11.16
N SER A 591 0.73 0.58 10.60
CA SER A 591 1.59 -0.17 9.70
C SER A 591 0.84 -0.83 8.54
N GLY A 592 1.58 -1.04 7.45
CA GLY A 592 1.09 -1.75 6.28
C GLY A 592 1.98 -1.61 5.05
N HIS A 593 1.41 -1.96 3.90
CA HIS A 593 2.06 -1.89 2.59
C HIS A 593 1.15 -1.25 1.56
N TYR A 594 1.71 -0.39 0.73
CA TYR A 594 0.99 0.25 -0.37
C TYR A 594 1.33 -0.38 -1.72
N TYR A 595 0.30 -0.55 -2.54
CA TYR A 595 0.46 -0.90 -3.94
C TYR A 595 -0.63 -0.22 -4.78
N CYS A 596 -0.46 -0.20 -6.10
CA CYS A 596 -1.31 0.58 -7.00
C CYS A 596 -1.83 -0.28 -8.15
N TYR A 597 -3.14 -0.26 -8.38
CA TYR A 597 -3.73 -0.66 -9.65
C TYR A 597 -3.92 0.56 -10.53
N ALA A 598 -3.53 0.49 -11.80
CA ALA A 598 -3.79 1.58 -12.72
C ALA A 598 -3.98 1.09 -14.16
N ARG A 599 -4.72 1.87 -14.93
CA ARG A 599 -4.81 1.81 -16.38
C ARG A 599 -4.48 3.18 -16.97
N GLU A 600 -4.29 3.25 -18.28
CA GLU A 600 -3.95 4.50 -18.96
C GLU A 600 -5.05 5.57 -18.74
N GLY A 601 -4.69 6.70 -18.13
CA GLY A 601 -5.61 7.76 -17.71
C GLY A 601 -6.02 8.76 -18.81
N ALA A 602 -5.98 8.37 -20.09
CA ALA A 602 -6.33 9.24 -21.21
C ALA A 602 -7.85 9.50 -21.30
N ALA A 603 -8.24 10.63 -21.92
CA ALA A 603 -9.65 10.95 -22.16
C ALA A 603 -10.27 9.92 -23.13
N ARG A 604 -11.33 9.24 -22.69
CA ARG A 604 -11.99 8.19 -23.48
C ARG A 604 -12.99 8.80 -24.47
N PRO A 605 -12.90 8.46 -25.77
CA PRO A 605 -14.01 8.65 -26.70
C PRO A 605 -15.21 7.79 -26.28
N ALA A 606 -16.42 8.15 -26.73
CA ALA A 606 -17.56 7.25 -26.64
C ALA A 606 -17.27 5.95 -27.42
N PRO A 607 -17.76 4.79 -26.96
CA PRO A 607 -17.52 3.53 -27.66
C PRO A 607 -18.09 3.61 -29.08
N SER A 608 -17.24 3.45 -30.10
CA SER A 608 -17.66 3.29 -31.47
C SER A 608 -18.34 1.93 -31.62
N LEU A 609 -19.61 1.97 -32.03
CA LEU A 609 -20.43 0.78 -32.29
C LEU A 609 -19.85 0.04 -33.51
N GLY A 610 -18.90 -0.89 -33.34
CA GLY A 610 -18.41 -1.62 -34.53
C GLY A 610 -17.26 -2.63 -34.44
N THR A 611 -16.45 -2.72 -33.39
CA THR A 611 -15.32 -3.68 -33.38
C THR A 611 -15.18 -4.40 -32.05
N ALA A 612 -15.78 -5.58 -31.96
CA ALA A 612 -15.92 -6.36 -30.73
C ALA A 612 -14.82 -7.41 -30.49
N ASP A 613 -13.63 -7.33 -31.13
CA ASP A 613 -12.69 -8.47 -31.08
C ASP A 613 -11.19 -8.12 -30.97
N ARG A 614 -10.84 -6.94 -30.45
CA ARG A 614 -9.48 -6.69 -29.92
C ARG A 614 -9.56 -5.90 -28.62
N PRO A 615 -8.91 -6.34 -27.52
CA PRO A 615 -8.75 -5.48 -26.35
C PRO A 615 -7.91 -4.27 -26.77
N GLU A 616 -8.52 -3.09 -26.80
CA GLU A 616 -7.76 -1.86 -26.99
C GLU A 616 -6.72 -1.73 -25.86
N PRO A 617 -5.45 -1.42 -26.17
CA PRO A 617 -4.38 -1.33 -25.16
C PRO A 617 -4.66 -0.29 -24.06
N GLU A 618 -5.56 0.65 -24.30
CA GLU A 618 -5.96 1.72 -23.37
C GLU A 618 -6.88 1.23 -22.22
N ASN A 619 -7.41 0.01 -22.32
CA ASN A 619 -8.26 -0.61 -21.29
C ASN A 619 -7.52 -1.59 -20.38
N GLN A 620 -6.24 -1.86 -20.64
CA GLN A 620 -5.46 -2.80 -19.86
C GLN A 620 -5.16 -2.25 -18.46
N TRP A 621 -5.46 -3.04 -17.44
CA TRP A 621 -5.09 -2.76 -16.06
C TRP A 621 -3.74 -3.39 -15.72
N TYR A 622 -3.00 -2.72 -14.85
CA TYR A 622 -1.71 -3.15 -14.34
C TYR A 622 -1.72 -3.06 -12.82
N LEU A 623 -1.02 -3.99 -12.18
CA LEU A 623 -0.72 -3.98 -10.75
C LEU A 623 0.75 -3.62 -10.57
N PHE A 624 0.99 -2.49 -9.90
CA PHE A 624 2.30 -1.98 -9.51
C PHE A 624 2.53 -2.25 -8.03
N ASN A 625 3.48 -3.13 -7.73
CA ASN A 625 3.90 -3.44 -6.38
C ASN A 625 5.43 -3.36 -6.31
N ASP A 626 5.92 -2.16 -5.98
CA ASP A 626 7.33 -1.79 -5.98
C ASP A 626 8.02 -2.23 -7.30
N THR A 627 8.98 -3.15 -7.20
CA THR A 627 9.78 -3.63 -8.33
C THR A 627 9.00 -4.50 -9.32
N ARG A 628 7.83 -5.01 -8.91
CA ARG A 628 7.03 -5.94 -9.71
C ARG A 628 5.86 -5.22 -10.35
N VAL A 629 5.77 -5.33 -11.68
CA VAL A 629 4.60 -4.91 -12.44
C VAL A 629 4.01 -6.11 -13.16
N SER A 630 2.70 -6.28 -13.09
CA SER A 630 1.98 -7.40 -13.70
C SER A 630 0.66 -6.94 -14.31
N PHE A 631 0.15 -7.69 -15.28
CA PHE A 631 -1.19 -7.45 -15.81
C PHE A 631 -2.24 -7.75 -14.74
N SER A 632 -3.28 -6.93 -14.70
CA SER A 632 -4.43 -7.06 -13.80
C SER A 632 -5.73 -6.80 -14.57
N SER A 633 -6.84 -6.78 -13.86
CA SER A 633 -8.18 -6.50 -14.37
C SER A 633 -8.96 -5.60 -13.41
N PHE A 634 -10.04 -4.99 -13.89
CA PHE A 634 -10.94 -4.26 -13.01
C PHE A 634 -11.64 -5.19 -12.00
N GLU A 635 -11.90 -6.44 -12.36
CA GLU A 635 -12.47 -7.44 -11.44
C GLU A 635 -11.56 -7.66 -10.22
N SER A 636 -10.25 -7.72 -10.43
CA SER A 636 -9.27 -7.77 -9.34
C SER A 636 -9.32 -6.53 -8.45
N VAL A 637 -9.61 -5.35 -9.01
CA VAL A 637 -9.76 -4.08 -8.27
C VAL A 637 -11.06 -4.07 -7.44
N SER A 638 -12.17 -4.56 -8.02
CA SER A 638 -13.46 -4.61 -7.34
C SER A 638 -13.49 -5.62 -6.20
N ASN A 639 -12.74 -6.72 -6.33
CA ASN A 639 -12.76 -7.82 -5.36
C ASN A 639 -11.60 -7.76 -4.35
N VAL A 640 -10.83 -6.65 -4.28
CA VAL A 640 -9.66 -6.54 -3.37
C VAL A 640 -10.05 -6.83 -1.93
N THR A 641 -10.99 -6.06 -1.37
CA THR A 641 -11.41 -6.21 0.03
C THR A 641 -12.11 -7.55 0.27
N SER A 642 -12.82 -8.07 -0.74
CA SER A 642 -13.53 -9.35 -0.65
C SER A 642 -12.57 -10.54 -0.58
N PHE A 643 -11.47 -10.52 -1.35
CA PHE A 643 -10.45 -11.57 -1.32
C PHE A 643 -9.45 -11.39 -0.17
N PHE A 644 -9.13 -10.14 0.16
CA PHE A 644 -8.16 -9.78 1.18
C PHE A 644 -8.77 -8.73 2.12
N PRO A 645 -9.41 -9.14 3.23
CA PRO A 645 -10.10 -8.21 4.14
C PRO A 645 -9.22 -7.12 4.76
N LYS A 646 -7.89 -7.32 4.74
CA LYS A 646 -6.89 -6.36 5.25
C LYS A 646 -6.51 -5.31 4.21
N ASP A 647 -6.87 -5.54 2.95
CA ASP A 647 -6.50 -4.72 1.81
C ASP A 647 -7.69 -3.84 1.44
N THR A 648 -7.50 -2.54 1.63
CA THR A 648 -8.58 -1.58 1.43
C THR A 648 -8.11 -0.47 0.50
N ALA A 649 -8.91 -0.17 -0.53
CA ALA A 649 -8.66 0.97 -1.39
C ALA A 649 -8.64 2.27 -0.57
N TYR A 650 -7.65 3.13 -0.80
CA TYR A 650 -7.41 4.33 -0.01
C TYR A 650 -7.47 5.61 -0.84
N VAL A 651 -6.67 5.71 -1.91
CA VAL A 651 -6.68 6.85 -2.84
C VAL A 651 -7.15 6.42 -4.22
N LEU A 652 -8.11 7.13 -4.79
CA LEU A 652 -8.70 6.86 -6.10
C LEU A 652 -8.44 8.03 -7.04
N PHE A 653 -8.02 7.75 -8.27
CA PHE A 653 -7.91 8.76 -9.33
C PHE A 653 -8.97 8.49 -10.39
N TYR A 654 -9.72 9.52 -10.74
CA TYR A 654 -10.70 9.49 -11.82
C TYR A 654 -10.39 10.58 -12.85
N ARG A 655 -10.54 10.29 -14.14
CA ARG A 655 -10.40 11.26 -15.25
C ARG A 655 -11.77 11.74 -15.72
N GLN A 656 -11.94 13.06 -15.81
CA GLN A 656 -13.15 13.67 -16.37
C GLN A 656 -13.36 13.25 -17.84
N ARG A 657 -14.55 12.74 -18.17
CA ARG A 657 -14.94 12.44 -19.54
C ARG A 657 -15.21 13.75 -20.32
N PRO A 658 -14.68 13.91 -21.55
CA PRO A 658 -14.96 15.10 -22.37
C PRO A 658 -16.47 15.23 -22.64
N ARG A 659 -16.98 16.47 -22.66
CA ARG A 659 -18.39 16.75 -22.99
C ARG A 659 -18.60 16.62 -24.51
N GLU A 660 -19.61 15.88 -24.93
CA GLU A 660 -20.09 15.91 -26.31
C GLU A 660 -20.87 17.21 -26.53
N GLY A 661 -20.36 18.10 -27.39
CA GLY A 661 -21.02 19.34 -27.79
C GLY A 661 -20.66 19.73 -29.24
N PRO A 662 -21.49 20.53 -29.94
CA PRO A 662 -21.30 20.87 -31.36
C PRO A 662 -20.10 21.80 -31.64
N GLU A 663 -19.45 22.33 -30.61
CA GLU A 663 -18.26 23.18 -30.70
C GLU A 663 -16.96 22.37 -30.58
N ALA A 664 -16.96 21.14 -31.08
CA ALA A 664 -15.71 20.43 -31.33
C ALA A 664 -15.00 21.16 -32.47
N GLU A 665 -14.03 22.00 -32.11
CA GLU A 665 -13.08 22.60 -33.05
C GLU A 665 -12.65 21.54 -34.07
N SER A 666 -12.81 21.89 -35.34
CA SER A 666 -12.45 21.12 -36.53
C SER A 666 -11.22 20.26 -36.27
N GLY A 667 -11.42 18.94 -36.33
CA GLY A 667 -10.41 17.94 -36.04
C GLY A 667 -9.11 18.17 -36.81
N SER A 668 -8.11 18.71 -36.11
CA SER A 668 -6.74 18.26 -36.34
C SER A 668 -6.69 16.84 -35.82
N SER A 669 -6.49 15.87 -36.71
CA SER A 669 -5.96 14.57 -36.31
C SER A 669 -4.64 14.86 -35.59
N ARG A 670 -4.66 14.98 -34.26
CA ARG A 670 -3.44 14.93 -33.46
C ARG A 670 -2.92 13.51 -33.61
N VAL A 671 -2.13 13.31 -34.65
CA VAL A 671 -1.07 12.31 -34.67
C VAL A 671 -0.43 12.41 -33.29
N ARG A 672 -0.46 11.32 -32.50
CA ARG A 672 0.31 11.22 -31.25
C ARG A 672 1.78 11.34 -31.63
N THR A 673 2.28 12.56 -31.82
CA THR A 673 3.71 12.82 -31.77
C THR A 673 4.09 12.65 -30.32
N GLU A 674 4.79 11.54 -30.03
CA GLU A 674 5.43 11.33 -28.74
C GLU A 674 6.22 12.61 -28.39
N PRO A 675 6.05 13.14 -27.17
CA PRO A 675 6.79 14.33 -26.77
C PRO A 675 8.29 13.99 -26.83
N THR A 676 9.02 14.69 -27.69
CA THR A 676 10.48 14.53 -27.78
C THR A 676 11.10 14.98 -26.47
N LEU A 677 11.59 14.01 -25.69
CA LEU A 677 12.30 14.28 -24.45
C LEU A 677 13.57 15.11 -24.71
N HIS A 678 13.99 15.85 -23.70
CA HIS A 678 15.23 16.62 -23.72
C HIS A 678 16.42 15.71 -24.07
N LYS A 679 17.31 16.21 -24.93
CA LYS A 679 18.48 15.49 -25.42
C LYS A 679 19.34 14.92 -24.29
N ASP A 680 19.58 15.69 -23.23
CA ASP A 680 20.44 15.28 -22.11
C ASP A 680 19.81 14.14 -21.30
N LEU A 681 18.49 14.18 -21.11
CA LEU A 681 17.73 13.10 -20.47
C LEU A 681 17.76 11.84 -21.33
N MET A 682 17.55 11.96 -22.64
CA MET A 682 17.63 10.83 -23.57
C MET A 682 19.03 10.22 -23.62
N GLU A 683 20.08 11.04 -23.60
CA GLU A 683 21.46 10.57 -23.56
C GLU A 683 21.75 9.82 -22.25
N ALA A 684 21.27 10.33 -21.11
CA ALA A 684 21.42 9.66 -19.83
C ALA A 684 20.67 8.32 -19.78
N ILE A 685 19.43 8.26 -20.28
CA ILE A 685 18.66 7.02 -20.38
C ILE A 685 19.36 6.03 -21.32
N SER A 686 19.85 6.49 -22.47
CA SER A 686 20.57 5.65 -23.43
C SER A 686 21.84 5.07 -22.82
N LYS A 687 22.64 5.90 -22.15
CA LYS A 687 23.84 5.50 -21.42
C LYS A 687 23.52 4.47 -20.34
N ASP A 688 22.46 4.70 -19.57
CA ASP A 688 22.00 3.77 -18.52
C ASP A 688 21.55 2.42 -19.08
N ASN A 689 20.82 2.44 -20.19
CA ASN A 689 20.39 1.24 -20.90
C ASN A 689 21.58 0.45 -21.45
N ILE A 690 22.58 1.13 -22.01
CA ILE A 690 23.83 0.49 -22.48
C ILE A 690 24.57 -0.14 -21.29
N LEU A 691 24.71 0.58 -20.17
CA LEU A 691 25.35 0.06 -18.96
C LEU A 691 24.61 -1.17 -18.43
N TYR A 692 23.28 -1.15 -18.40
CA TYR A 692 22.48 -2.29 -17.99
C TYR A 692 22.67 -3.50 -18.91
N LEU A 693 22.71 -3.30 -20.24
CA LEU A 693 23.00 -4.38 -21.18
C LEU A 693 24.41 -4.95 -21.00
N GLN A 694 25.41 -4.09 -20.74
CA GLN A 694 26.78 -4.53 -20.42
C GLN A 694 26.83 -5.30 -19.11
N GLU A 695 26.06 -4.89 -18.09
CA GLU A 695 25.92 -5.60 -16.82
C GLU A 695 25.29 -6.98 -17.05
N GLN A 696 24.20 -7.06 -17.82
CA GLN A 696 23.60 -8.34 -18.20
C GLN A 696 24.58 -9.25 -18.93
N GLU A 697 25.33 -8.70 -19.90
CA GLU A 697 26.29 -9.47 -20.68
C GLU A 697 27.45 -9.96 -19.81
N LYS A 698 28.02 -9.07 -18.97
CA LYS A 698 29.07 -9.43 -18.02
C LYS A 698 28.59 -10.54 -17.08
N GLU A 699 27.37 -10.44 -16.58
CA GLU A 699 26.80 -11.44 -15.69
C GLU A 699 26.49 -12.74 -16.43
N ALA A 700 26.01 -12.68 -17.68
CA ALA A 700 25.83 -13.86 -18.53
C ALA A 700 27.16 -14.56 -18.84
N ARG A 701 28.24 -13.80 -19.12
CA ARG A 701 29.59 -14.32 -19.29
C ARG A 701 30.13 -14.94 -18.01
N SER A 702 29.93 -14.30 -16.85
CA SER A 702 30.28 -14.87 -15.55
C SER A 702 29.50 -16.16 -15.25
N ARG A 703 28.20 -16.20 -15.55
CA ARG A 703 27.37 -17.41 -15.45
C ARG A 703 27.87 -18.51 -16.38
N ALA A 704 28.18 -18.19 -17.64
CA ALA A 704 28.70 -19.16 -18.61
C ALA A 704 30.07 -19.70 -18.21
N ALA A 705 30.97 -18.83 -17.74
CA ALA A 705 32.29 -19.22 -17.22
C ALA A 705 32.15 -20.16 -16.01
N TYR A 706 31.25 -19.85 -15.08
CA TYR A 706 30.95 -20.71 -13.93
C TYR A 706 30.41 -22.08 -14.34
N ILE A 707 29.46 -22.13 -15.28
CA ILE A 707 28.91 -23.39 -15.83
C ILE A 707 30.00 -24.21 -16.54
N SER A 708 30.88 -23.55 -17.30
CA SER A 708 31.99 -24.23 -18.01
C SER A 708 33.10 -24.74 -17.08
N ALA A 709 33.22 -24.17 -15.87
CA ALA A 709 34.20 -24.56 -14.88
C ALA A 709 33.72 -25.71 -13.96
N LEU A 710 32.48 -26.16 -14.12
CA LEU A 710 32.00 -27.34 -13.40
C LEU A 710 32.73 -28.60 -13.87
N PRO A 711 33.13 -29.50 -12.95
CA PRO A 711 33.71 -30.77 -13.33
C PRO A 711 32.72 -31.56 -14.18
N THR A 712 33.10 -31.93 -15.41
CA THR A 712 32.39 -32.99 -16.15
C THR A 712 32.44 -34.26 -15.29
N SER A 713 31.28 -34.69 -14.78
CA SER A 713 31.16 -35.92 -14.03
C SER A 713 31.63 -37.11 -14.89
N PRO A 714 32.41 -38.06 -14.33
CA PRO A 714 32.89 -39.21 -15.08
C PRO A 714 31.77 -40.25 -15.29
N HIS A 715 31.62 -40.67 -16.53
CA HIS A 715 31.06 -41.95 -16.99
C HIS A 715 29.67 -42.39 -16.48
N TRP A 716 28.63 -42.11 -17.28
CA TRP A 716 27.50 -43.03 -17.49
C TRP A 716 27.10 -42.98 -18.97
N GLY A 717 27.74 -43.83 -19.77
CA GLY A 717 27.54 -43.88 -21.21
C GLY A 717 28.37 -44.99 -21.87
N ARG A 718 28.29 -46.20 -21.34
CA ARG A 718 28.69 -47.41 -22.09
C ARG A 718 27.92 -48.59 -21.54
N GLY A 719 26.98 -49.11 -22.33
CA GLY A 719 26.22 -50.31 -22.02
C GLY A 719 24.84 -50.21 -22.62
N PHE A 720 24.55 -51.14 -23.54
CA PHE A 720 23.36 -51.24 -24.40
C PHE A 720 23.44 -50.41 -25.69
N ASP A 721 24.09 -50.99 -26.69
CA ASP A 721 23.44 -51.36 -27.95
C ASP A 721 24.39 -52.29 -28.72
N GLU A 722 24.29 -53.59 -28.42
CA GLU A 722 24.69 -54.67 -29.34
C GLU A 722 23.49 -55.59 -29.46
N ASP A 723 22.49 -55.16 -30.23
CA ASP A 723 21.59 -56.09 -30.91
C ASP A 723 21.88 -56.02 -32.40
N LYS A 724 22.24 -57.20 -32.90
CA LYS A 724 22.52 -57.53 -34.29
C LYS A 724 21.28 -57.27 -35.14
N ASP A 725 21.48 -56.59 -36.26
CA ASP A 725 20.74 -56.90 -37.48
C ASP A 725 21.72 -56.80 -38.65
N GLU A 726 22.01 -57.98 -39.21
CA GLU A 726 22.68 -58.15 -40.50
C GLU A 726 21.68 -57.82 -41.59
N ASP A 727 21.97 -56.82 -42.43
CA ASP A 727 21.43 -56.82 -43.79
C ASP A 727 22.51 -56.32 -44.75
N GLU A 728 23.01 -57.25 -45.56
CA GLU A 728 23.99 -57.01 -46.62
C GLU A 728 23.31 -56.42 -47.87
N GLY A 729 23.94 -55.40 -48.46
CA GLY A 729 23.59 -54.91 -49.79
C GLY A 729 24.50 -53.80 -50.30
N SER A 730 25.65 -54.17 -50.87
CA SER A 730 26.46 -53.34 -51.79
C SER A 730 26.02 -53.59 -53.26
N PRO A 731 26.47 -52.89 -54.34
CA PRO A 731 27.63 -51.97 -54.49
C PRO A 731 27.48 -50.76 -55.48
N GLY A 732 28.51 -49.89 -55.53
CA GLY A 732 28.97 -49.13 -56.74
C GLY A 732 28.28 -47.78 -57.03
N GLY A 733 28.90 -46.72 -57.57
CA GLY A 733 30.22 -46.46 -58.12
C GLY A 733 30.14 -45.24 -59.08
N CYS A 734 31.25 -44.49 -59.21
CA CYS A 734 31.62 -43.55 -60.30
C CYS A 734 31.16 -42.05 -60.29
N ASN A 735 32.17 -41.19 -60.09
CA ASN A 735 32.43 -39.80 -60.58
C ASN A 735 32.02 -39.54 -62.07
N PRO A 736 31.97 -38.29 -62.62
CA PRO A 736 32.93 -37.19 -62.38
C PRO A 736 32.49 -35.69 -62.53
N ALA A 737 33.39 -34.82 -62.03
CA ALA A 737 33.89 -33.53 -62.57
C ALA A 737 32.95 -32.38 -63.03
N GLY A 738 33.23 -31.20 -62.44
CA GLY A 738 33.45 -29.95 -63.19
C GLY A 738 32.28 -28.95 -63.20
N GLY A 739 32.42 -27.83 -62.49
CA GLY A 739 31.44 -26.74 -62.60
C GLY A 739 31.65 -25.60 -61.61
N ASN A 740 32.54 -24.69 -61.99
CA ASN A 740 32.83 -23.39 -61.40
C ASN A 740 31.58 -22.53 -61.07
N GLY A 741 31.52 -21.87 -59.91
CA GLY A 741 30.61 -20.73 -59.72
C GLY A 741 30.29 -20.34 -58.27
N GLY A 742 30.93 -19.27 -57.77
CA GLY A 742 30.27 -18.33 -56.86
C GLY A 742 30.85 -18.19 -55.45
N ASP A 743 32.06 -17.63 -55.34
CA ASP A 743 32.37 -16.70 -54.25
C ASP A 743 31.43 -15.49 -54.36
N PHE A 744 30.82 -15.04 -53.25
CA PHE A 744 30.91 -13.65 -52.80
C PHE A 744 30.29 -13.46 -51.40
N HIS A 745 31.18 -13.11 -50.47
CA HIS A 745 30.95 -12.33 -49.25
C HIS A 745 29.76 -11.35 -49.30
N ARG A 746 28.99 -11.27 -48.19
CA ARG A 746 28.79 -10.01 -47.45
C ARG A 746 28.07 -10.19 -46.10
N LEU A 747 28.82 -9.86 -45.03
CA LEU A 747 28.47 -8.99 -43.86
C LEU A 747 27.18 -9.33 -43.08
N VAL A 748 27.21 -9.70 -41.79
CA VAL A 748 27.73 -8.97 -40.60
C VAL A 748 27.29 -7.50 -40.58
N PHE A 749 26.21 -7.18 -39.86
CA PHE A 749 26.22 -6.55 -38.53
C PHE A 749 24.80 -6.50 -37.97
#